data_AF-A0A4Q5WV10-F1
#
_entry.id   AF-A0A4Q5WV10-F1
#
_cell.length_a   1.000
_cell.length_b   1.000
_cell.length_c   1.000
_cell.angle_alpha   90.00
_cell.angle_beta   90.00
_cell.angle_gamma   90.00
#
_symmetry.space_group_name_H-M   'P 1'
#
loop_
_entity.id
_entity.type
_entity.pdbx_description
1 polymer ?
#
loop_
_entity_poly.entity_id
_entity_poly.type
_entity_poly.pdbx_seq_one_letter_code
_entity_poly.pdbx_strand_id
1 'polypeptide(L)'
;MSSWNWRAILIGTGVTLGALFLGAVGWFFVVTQNLPSEDELANYEPPIMSRVHAGDGKLVAEFATQHRVYVPSEELPDQLVQAFISAEDKTFFEHSGIDLWGMFRGTVINALQGKKIAGGSTITQQVVKNMLVGDERSVDRKVREAVLAMRIEKKLSKEQILELYMNEIYLGGRSYGVGAAALNYFGKSLGQLSLAECAMLAGLPQAPGKVNPYNNPDAAIDRRNYVIGRMVANGYVDKAAGDKAMAEPLKVVNRLDTDENQAAAYYVEELRKEILALGAQKKLTGIDSKGAAEEAFLEGGLSIRSTLDSNLQLIAQTALRAGLETYDRRHGWRGPIGALEASDDFEAALKAFASNKDNKPKVAGGGNTWQLAVVRTVAKDGVRLGLASGETGTLSADDVKWSNPHKREGGGTGLKVGDVVQVSRDPTPDVSSQLITDYGVPKKAAANAPWRLRQVPALQGALVAMDPHTGRVYAMAGGYSFERSQFNRAIQAKRQPGSSFKPFVYAAAMEQVDPATNTYKWTPSYRVPDIPYVSCDPNQAKCYKPTNYSEQFYGLTTLRVGVEKSRNAMTVRLASEIGFDKVSAMGEKMGIYDKLPPYESMALGAGDTTVMRMAVAYAELVNGGKQVSPVMFDRIQ
;
A
#
# COMPACT_ATOMS: atom_id res chain seq x y z
N MET A 1 -19.02 2.14 85.32
CA MET A 1 -19.26 1.52 84.00
C MET A 1 -19.74 2.61 83.08
N SER A 2 -18.89 3.07 82.15
CA SER A 2 -19.20 4.14 81.19
C SER A 2 -20.35 3.68 80.29
N SER A 3 -21.49 4.35 80.35
CA SER A 3 -22.62 4.11 79.46
C SER A 3 -22.23 4.55 78.06
N TRP A 4 -21.82 3.57 77.25
CA TRP A 4 -21.54 3.77 75.84
C TRP A 4 -22.76 4.38 75.17
N ASN A 5 -22.64 5.64 74.73
CA ASN A 5 -23.77 6.44 74.26
C ASN A 5 -24.11 6.05 72.81
N TRP A 6 -24.67 4.84 72.66
CA TRP A 6 -25.00 4.18 71.40
C TRP A 6 -25.85 5.06 70.47
N ARG A 7 -26.66 5.96 71.02
CA ARG A 7 -27.46 6.95 70.27
C ARG A 7 -26.59 7.98 69.54
N ALA A 8 -25.55 8.49 70.18
CA ALA A 8 -24.62 9.45 69.55
C ALA A 8 -23.80 8.79 68.44
N ILE A 9 -23.47 7.50 68.60
CA ILE A 9 -22.79 6.71 67.56
C ILE A 9 -23.74 6.45 66.39
N LEU A 10 -24.98 6.02 66.62
CA LEU A 10 -25.95 5.81 65.54
C LEU A 10 -26.26 7.10 64.76
N ILE A 11 -26.41 8.23 65.46
CA ILE A 11 -26.62 9.54 64.81
C ILE A 11 -25.38 9.96 64.04
N GLY A 12 -24.18 9.83 64.63
CA GLY A 12 -22.92 10.12 63.96
C GLY A 12 -22.71 9.27 62.71
N THR A 13 -22.91 7.95 62.81
CA THR A 13 -22.84 7.02 61.68
C THR A 13 -23.90 7.33 60.63
N GLY A 14 -25.12 7.68 61.03
CA GLY A 14 -26.19 8.10 60.11
C GLY A 14 -25.85 9.37 59.34
N VAL A 15 -25.28 10.38 60.00
CA VAL A 15 -24.82 11.62 59.35
C VAL A 15 -23.65 11.36 58.41
N THR A 16 -22.68 10.53 58.80
CA THR A 16 -21.56 10.15 57.93
C THR A 16 -22.03 9.37 56.71
N LEU A 17 -22.93 8.39 56.88
CA LEU A 17 -23.52 7.63 55.77
C LEU A 17 -24.36 8.52 54.86
N GLY A 18 -25.12 9.47 55.42
CA GLY A 18 -25.89 10.44 54.65
C GLY A 18 -25.01 11.39 53.83
N ALA A 19 -23.92 11.90 54.41
CA ALA A 19 -22.94 12.72 53.70
C ALA A 19 -22.21 11.94 52.60
N LEU A 20 -21.83 10.68 52.87
CA LEU A 20 -21.25 9.78 51.86
C LEU A 20 -22.24 9.48 50.73
N PHE A 21 -23.53 9.29 51.05
CA PHE A 21 -24.57 9.07 50.05
C PHE A 21 -24.76 10.31 49.18
N LEU A 22 -24.89 11.50 49.76
CA LEU A 22 -25.00 12.75 49.01
C LEU A 22 -23.75 13.04 48.18
N GLY A 23 -22.56 12.73 48.69
CA GLY A 23 -21.30 12.79 47.94
C GLY A 23 -21.28 11.83 46.75
N ALA A 24 -21.75 10.59 46.93
CA ALA A 24 -21.85 9.59 45.87
C ALA A 24 -22.89 9.98 44.80
N VAL A 25 -24.05 10.53 45.21
CA VAL A 25 -25.08 11.04 44.29
C VAL A 25 -24.55 12.24 43.51
N GLY A 26 -23.89 13.20 44.18
CA GLY A 26 -23.27 14.35 43.53
C GLY A 26 -22.21 13.93 42.51
N TRP A 27 -21.32 13.02 42.88
CA TRP A 27 -20.32 12.44 41.97
C TRP A 27 -20.97 11.72 40.79
N PHE A 28 -22.02 10.92 41.01
CA PHE A 28 -22.77 10.24 39.95
C PHE A 28 -23.36 11.23 38.93
N PHE A 29 -23.98 12.32 39.37
CA PHE A 29 -24.50 13.37 38.48
C PHE A 29 -23.37 14.04 37.69
N VAL A 30 -22.26 14.41 38.35
CA VAL A 30 -21.10 15.02 37.68
C VAL A 30 -20.50 14.11 36.61
N VAL A 31 -20.46 12.80 36.85
CA VAL A 31 -19.90 11.81 35.92
C VAL A 31 -20.85 11.51 34.75
N THR A 32 -22.18 11.71 34.92
CA THR A 32 -23.20 11.31 33.93
C THR A 32 -23.83 12.47 33.14
N GLN A 33 -23.57 13.72 33.50
CA GLN A 33 -24.17 14.92 32.89
C GLN A 33 -23.84 15.13 31.40
N ASN A 34 -22.68 14.65 30.93
CA ASN A 34 -22.20 14.84 29.55
C ASN A 34 -22.28 13.54 28.71
N LEU A 35 -23.20 12.64 29.05
CA LEU A 35 -23.39 11.40 28.29
C LEU A 35 -24.26 11.66 27.05
N PRO A 36 -23.92 11.07 25.88
CA PRO A 36 -24.73 11.17 24.68
C PRO A 36 -26.20 10.82 24.91
N SER A 37 -27.06 11.46 24.13
CA SER A 37 -28.50 11.18 24.12
C SER A 37 -28.80 9.84 23.47
N GLU A 38 -29.98 9.27 23.76
CA GLU A 38 -30.39 7.98 23.16
C GLU A 38 -30.54 8.08 21.63
N ASP A 39 -30.90 9.24 21.10
CA ASP A 39 -31.10 9.45 19.66
C ASP A 39 -29.77 9.62 18.91
N GLU A 40 -28.73 10.19 19.55
CA GLU A 40 -27.36 10.20 19.00
C GLU A 40 -26.77 8.79 18.91
N LEU A 41 -27.10 7.91 19.87
CA LEU A 41 -26.64 6.52 19.87
C LEU A 41 -27.34 5.66 18.81
N ALA A 42 -28.60 5.96 18.50
CA ALA A 42 -29.38 5.22 17.52
C ALA A 42 -29.01 5.58 16.07
N ASN A 43 -28.49 6.78 15.81
CA ASN A 43 -28.15 7.27 14.46
C ASN A 43 -26.64 7.40 14.22
N TYR A 44 -25.83 6.64 14.96
CA TYR A 44 -24.38 6.68 14.80
C TYR A 44 -23.95 6.03 13.47
N GLU A 45 -23.28 6.80 12.61
CA GLU A 45 -22.69 6.31 11.36
C GLU A 45 -21.18 6.10 11.55
N PRO A 46 -20.70 4.85 11.49
CA PRO A 46 -19.28 4.56 11.66
C PRO A 46 -18.45 4.98 10.45
N PRO A 47 -17.18 5.39 10.64
CA PRO A 47 -16.26 5.64 9.53
C PRO A 47 -16.08 4.37 8.69
N ILE A 48 -16.31 4.46 7.38
CA ILE A 48 -16.18 3.35 6.44
C ILE A 48 -15.01 3.57 5.48
N MET A 49 -14.38 2.46 5.10
CA MET A 49 -13.19 2.49 4.24
C MET A 49 -13.55 2.83 2.79
N SER A 50 -12.78 3.75 2.19
CA SER A 50 -12.86 4.02 0.75
C SER A 50 -12.16 2.93 -0.05
N ARG A 51 -12.68 2.62 -1.24
CA ARG A 51 -12.19 1.56 -2.12
C ARG A 51 -11.84 2.11 -3.50
N VAL A 52 -10.65 1.77 -3.99
CA VAL A 52 -10.20 2.09 -5.34
C VAL A 52 -10.25 0.84 -6.19
N HIS A 53 -11.06 0.88 -7.24
CA HIS A 53 -11.13 -0.15 -8.26
C HIS A 53 -10.39 0.29 -9.53
N ALA A 54 -9.75 -0.65 -10.20
CA ALA A 54 -9.23 -0.50 -11.55
C ALA A 54 -10.38 -0.35 -12.55
N GLY A 55 -10.07 0.09 -13.77
CA GLY A 55 -11.02 0.21 -14.87
C GLY A 55 -11.68 -1.13 -15.24
N ASP A 56 -11.00 -2.25 -14.98
CA ASP A 56 -11.48 -3.63 -15.13
C ASP A 56 -12.30 -4.15 -13.93
N GLY A 57 -12.47 -3.33 -12.88
CA GLY A 57 -13.27 -3.63 -11.69
C GLY A 57 -12.49 -4.34 -10.56
N LYS A 58 -11.21 -4.68 -10.72
CA LYS A 58 -10.42 -5.27 -9.63
C LYS A 58 -10.21 -4.25 -8.51
N LEU A 59 -10.28 -4.70 -7.26
CA LEU A 59 -9.92 -3.89 -6.10
C LEU A 59 -8.39 -3.73 -6.01
N VAL A 60 -7.92 -2.49 -6.10
CA VAL A 60 -6.48 -2.17 -6.16
C VAL A 60 -5.97 -1.61 -4.84
N ALA A 61 -6.78 -0.81 -4.17
CA ALA A 61 -6.41 -0.20 -2.91
C ALA A 61 -7.63 0.09 -2.04
N GLU A 62 -7.36 0.19 -0.76
CA GLU A 62 -8.32 0.57 0.26
C GLU A 62 -7.70 1.61 1.17
N PHE A 63 -8.47 2.61 1.55
CA PHE A 63 -8.03 3.70 2.40
C PHE A 63 -8.98 3.84 3.57
N ALA A 64 -8.43 3.74 4.77
CA ALA A 64 -9.15 4.07 5.98
C ALA A 64 -8.21 4.37 7.14
N THR A 65 -8.67 5.19 8.08
CA THR A 65 -8.11 5.22 9.44
C THR A 65 -8.43 3.91 10.17
N GLN A 66 -9.64 3.37 9.96
CA GLN A 66 -10.15 2.13 10.52
C GLN A 66 -10.83 1.29 9.43
N HIS A 67 -10.31 0.10 9.11
CA HIS A 67 -10.89 -0.70 8.02
C HIS A 67 -12.20 -1.34 8.51
N ARG A 68 -13.34 -0.74 8.15
CA ARG A 68 -14.68 -1.22 8.50
C ARG A 68 -15.46 -1.65 7.26
N VAL A 69 -16.21 -2.75 7.40
CA VAL A 69 -17.22 -3.20 6.45
C VAL A 69 -18.48 -3.41 7.26
N TYR A 70 -19.46 -2.52 7.07
CA TYR A 70 -20.74 -2.63 7.73
C TYR A 70 -21.50 -3.87 7.24
N VAL A 71 -22.01 -4.66 8.18
CA VAL A 71 -22.82 -5.84 7.94
C VAL A 71 -24.07 -5.75 8.83
N PRO A 72 -25.27 -5.75 8.25
CA PRO A 72 -26.50 -5.71 9.03
C PRO A 72 -26.70 -7.03 9.78
N SER A 73 -27.44 -6.99 10.89
CA SER A 73 -27.61 -8.15 11.79
C SER A 73 -28.20 -9.38 11.09
N GLU A 74 -29.04 -9.19 10.06
CA GLU A 74 -29.66 -10.30 9.31
C GLU A 74 -28.65 -11.05 8.43
N GLU A 75 -27.50 -10.45 8.10
CA GLU A 75 -26.43 -11.07 7.31
C GLU A 75 -25.37 -11.77 8.19
N LEU A 76 -25.46 -11.66 9.52
CA LEU A 76 -24.54 -12.31 10.45
C LEU A 76 -24.86 -13.81 10.58
N PRO A 77 -23.92 -14.72 10.27
CA PRO A 77 -24.16 -16.15 10.43
C PRO A 77 -24.33 -16.54 11.90
N ASP A 78 -25.33 -17.37 12.20
CA ASP A 78 -25.61 -17.87 13.56
C ASP A 78 -24.37 -18.45 14.23
N GLN A 79 -23.58 -19.22 13.48
CA GLN A 79 -22.37 -19.86 13.99
C GLN A 79 -21.30 -18.85 14.43
N LEU A 80 -21.22 -17.70 13.75
CA LEU A 80 -20.33 -16.61 14.12
C LEU A 80 -20.83 -15.92 15.39
N VAL A 81 -22.13 -15.62 15.45
CA VAL A 81 -22.80 -15.04 16.63
C VAL A 81 -22.57 -15.92 17.87
N GLN A 82 -22.82 -17.22 17.74
CA GLN A 82 -22.63 -18.21 18.81
C GLN A 82 -21.18 -18.31 19.27
N ALA A 83 -20.21 -18.12 18.37
CA ALA A 83 -18.78 -18.11 18.72
C ALA A 83 -18.44 -16.91 19.61
N PHE A 84 -18.88 -15.70 19.23
CA PHE A 84 -18.67 -14.48 20.01
C PHE A 84 -19.35 -14.55 21.38
N ILE A 85 -20.61 -14.96 21.42
CA ILE A 85 -21.37 -15.14 22.67
C ILE A 85 -20.68 -16.17 23.58
N SER A 86 -20.21 -17.29 23.02
CA SER A 86 -19.52 -18.32 23.81
C SER A 86 -18.17 -17.87 24.40
N ALA A 87 -17.47 -17.00 23.67
CA ALA A 87 -16.16 -16.47 24.04
C ALA A 87 -16.25 -15.31 25.04
N GLU A 88 -17.18 -14.38 24.82
CA GLU A 88 -17.24 -13.08 25.51
C GLU A 88 -18.36 -13.02 26.56
N ASP A 89 -19.59 -13.45 26.22
CA ASP A 89 -20.77 -13.20 27.05
C ASP A 89 -21.87 -14.26 26.85
N LYS A 90 -21.72 -15.41 27.52
CA LYS A 90 -22.58 -16.59 27.31
C LYS A 90 -24.05 -16.39 27.67
N THR A 91 -24.38 -15.34 28.42
CA THR A 91 -25.73 -15.01 28.91
C THR A 91 -26.25 -13.73 28.27
N PHE A 92 -25.66 -13.30 27.14
CA PHE A 92 -25.97 -12.04 26.48
C PHE A 92 -27.46 -11.81 26.23
N PHE A 93 -28.18 -12.84 25.77
CA PHE A 93 -29.63 -12.77 25.51
C PHE A 93 -30.50 -12.82 26.78
N GLU A 94 -29.93 -13.16 27.94
CA GLU A 94 -30.67 -13.33 29.20
C GLU A 94 -30.62 -12.08 30.10
N HIS A 95 -29.57 -11.25 30.02
CA HIS A 95 -29.39 -10.09 30.90
C HIS A 95 -29.72 -8.75 30.21
N SER A 96 -30.03 -7.71 30.99
CA SER A 96 -30.33 -6.35 30.49
C SER A 96 -29.09 -5.44 30.47
N GLY A 97 -28.07 -5.79 29.66
CA GLY A 97 -26.83 -5.00 29.50
C GLY A 97 -25.74 -5.16 30.56
N ILE A 98 -26.06 -5.60 31.77
CA ILE A 98 -25.08 -5.84 32.84
C ILE A 98 -25.39 -7.20 33.49
N ASP A 99 -24.41 -8.10 33.51
CA ASP A 99 -24.52 -9.39 34.21
C ASP A 99 -24.19 -9.25 35.71
N LEU A 100 -25.15 -8.70 36.47
CA LEU A 100 -25.04 -8.51 37.92
C LEU A 100 -24.91 -9.85 38.67
N TRP A 101 -25.61 -10.89 38.21
CA TRP A 101 -25.61 -12.20 38.85
C TRP A 101 -24.32 -12.98 38.61
N GLY A 102 -23.76 -12.93 37.41
CA GLY A 102 -22.45 -13.51 37.10
C GLY A 102 -21.30 -12.75 37.76
N MET A 103 -21.36 -11.42 37.84
CA MET A 103 -20.40 -10.64 38.63
C MET A 103 -20.45 -10.99 40.13
N PHE A 104 -21.64 -11.08 40.72
CA PHE A 104 -21.80 -11.42 42.13
C PHE A 104 -21.30 -12.85 42.42
N ARG A 105 -21.73 -13.84 41.63
CA ARG A 105 -21.32 -15.24 41.77
C ARG A 105 -19.82 -15.44 41.54
N GLY A 106 -19.26 -14.81 40.50
CA GLY A 106 -17.84 -14.88 40.18
C GLY A 106 -16.96 -14.24 41.23
N THR A 107 -17.37 -13.10 41.80
CA THR A 107 -16.60 -12.39 42.83
C THR A 107 -16.61 -13.16 44.16
N VAL A 108 -17.77 -13.67 44.58
CA VAL A 108 -17.88 -14.46 45.82
C VAL A 108 -17.13 -15.79 45.73
N ILE A 109 -17.28 -16.53 44.62
CA ILE A 109 -16.59 -17.82 44.44
C ILE A 109 -15.08 -17.65 44.27
N ASN A 110 -14.61 -16.63 43.52
CA ASN A 110 -13.18 -16.40 43.33
C ASN A 110 -12.50 -15.88 44.61
N ALA A 111 -13.19 -15.03 45.39
CA ALA A 111 -12.70 -14.59 46.70
C ALA A 111 -12.55 -15.75 47.69
N LEU A 112 -13.49 -16.71 47.69
CA LEU A 112 -13.41 -17.93 48.49
C LEU A 112 -12.32 -18.90 48.02
N GLN A 113 -11.93 -18.86 46.74
CA GLN A 113 -10.88 -19.72 46.17
C GLN A 113 -9.49 -19.05 46.08
N GLY A 114 -9.33 -17.82 46.58
CA GLY A 114 -8.06 -17.07 46.49
C GLY A 114 -7.64 -16.75 45.04
N LYS A 115 -8.54 -16.85 44.06
CA LYS A 115 -8.27 -16.57 42.65
C LYS A 115 -8.57 -15.11 42.32
N LYS A 116 -7.86 -14.55 41.33
CA LYS A 116 -8.16 -13.21 40.79
C LYS A 116 -9.64 -13.12 40.39
N ILE A 117 -10.28 -12.01 40.75
CA ILE A 117 -11.67 -11.69 40.36
C ILE A 117 -11.75 -11.70 38.83
N ALA A 118 -12.38 -12.73 38.27
CA ALA A 118 -12.70 -12.82 36.86
C ALA A 118 -14.15 -12.35 36.65
N GLY A 119 -14.32 -11.08 36.28
CA GLY A 119 -15.59 -10.53 35.82
C GLY A 119 -15.38 -9.94 34.43
N GLY A 120 -15.86 -10.64 33.39
CA GLY A 120 -15.85 -10.11 32.02
C GLY A 120 -16.84 -8.96 31.88
N SER A 121 -16.54 -7.99 31.00
CA SER A 121 -17.51 -6.97 30.61
C SER A 121 -18.48 -7.57 29.59
N THR A 122 -19.78 -7.27 29.71
CA THR A 122 -20.81 -7.73 28.76
C THR A 122 -20.59 -7.15 27.37
N ILE A 123 -21.17 -7.77 26.33
CA ILE A 123 -21.09 -7.25 24.95
C ILE A 123 -21.55 -5.79 24.88
N THR A 124 -22.66 -5.45 25.53
CA THR A 124 -23.21 -4.08 25.59
C THR A 124 -22.22 -3.10 26.25
N GLN A 125 -21.52 -3.51 27.31
CA GLN A 125 -20.47 -2.69 27.92
C GLN A 125 -19.26 -2.50 26.98
N GLN A 126 -18.92 -3.51 26.16
CA GLN A 126 -17.84 -3.40 25.18
C GLN A 126 -18.21 -2.45 24.03
N VAL A 127 -19.47 -2.45 23.55
CA VAL A 127 -19.98 -1.48 22.56
C VAL A 127 -19.77 -0.06 23.07
N VAL A 128 -20.26 0.22 24.28
CA VAL A 128 -20.15 1.55 24.90
C VAL A 128 -18.70 1.98 25.08
N LYS A 129 -17.85 1.06 25.54
CA LYS A 129 -16.42 1.33 25.70
C LYS A 129 -15.78 1.73 24.38
N ASN A 130 -16.08 1.02 23.29
CA ASN A 130 -15.44 1.26 22.00
C ASN A 130 -15.97 2.54 21.31
N MET A 131 -17.25 2.89 21.53
CA MET A 131 -17.88 4.04 20.86
C MET A 131 -17.70 5.38 21.59
N LEU A 132 -17.68 5.42 22.93
CA LEU A 132 -18.01 6.66 23.66
C LEU A 132 -17.04 7.04 24.79
N VAL A 133 -16.27 6.08 25.31
CA VAL A 133 -15.43 6.34 26.48
C VAL A 133 -14.08 5.68 26.28
N GLY A 134 -13.09 6.47 25.84
CA GLY A 134 -11.75 6.01 25.47
C GLY A 134 -11.01 5.17 26.53
N ASP A 135 -9.77 4.79 26.25
CA ASP A 135 -9.08 3.68 26.94
C ASP A 135 -8.63 3.91 28.40
N GLU A 136 -8.95 5.04 29.03
CA GLU A 136 -8.51 5.37 30.39
C GLU A 136 -9.18 4.52 31.47
N ARG A 137 -8.41 3.80 32.29
CA ARG A 137 -8.95 2.97 33.38
C ARG A 137 -9.35 3.80 34.61
N SER A 138 -10.55 4.37 34.62
CA SER A 138 -11.14 5.05 35.78
C SER A 138 -12.48 4.44 36.24
N VAL A 139 -12.79 4.60 37.53
CA VAL A 139 -14.09 4.20 38.11
C VAL A 139 -15.22 5.02 37.48
N ASP A 140 -14.98 6.31 37.27
CA ASP A 140 -15.88 7.24 36.56
C ASP A 140 -16.25 6.73 35.16
N ARG A 141 -15.28 6.20 34.40
CA ARG A 141 -15.58 5.54 33.11
C ARG A 141 -16.47 4.32 33.29
N LYS A 142 -16.22 3.45 34.27
CA LYS A 142 -17.05 2.25 34.47
C LYS A 142 -18.50 2.57 34.86
N VAL A 143 -18.72 3.66 35.60
CA VAL A 143 -20.08 4.16 35.87
C VAL A 143 -20.73 4.69 34.59
N ARG A 144 -20.01 5.48 33.78
CA ARG A 144 -20.51 5.95 32.48
C ARG A 144 -20.86 4.79 31.55
N GLU A 145 -19.99 3.78 31.45
CA GLU A 145 -20.21 2.58 30.66
C GLU A 145 -21.49 1.84 31.08
N ALA A 146 -21.69 1.67 32.39
CA ALA A 146 -22.88 0.99 32.93
C ALA A 146 -24.18 1.76 32.61
N VAL A 147 -24.19 3.09 32.80
CA VAL A 147 -25.37 3.93 32.54
C VAL A 147 -25.72 3.93 31.05
N LEU A 148 -24.72 4.11 30.18
CA LEU A 148 -24.91 4.06 28.74
C LEU A 148 -25.34 2.67 28.26
N ALA A 149 -24.78 1.59 28.80
CA ALA A 149 -25.19 0.23 28.45
C ALA A 149 -26.67 -0.02 28.77
N MET A 150 -27.16 0.48 29.92
CA MET A 150 -28.57 0.40 30.27
C MET A 150 -29.46 1.28 29.36
N ARG A 151 -28.98 2.42 28.87
CA ARG A 151 -29.73 3.26 27.91
C ARG A 151 -29.84 2.60 26.55
N ILE A 152 -28.73 2.05 26.05
CA ILE A 152 -28.69 1.30 24.79
C ILE A 152 -29.66 0.13 24.83
N GLU A 153 -29.67 -0.67 25.89
CA GLU A 153 -30.56 -1.83 26.04
C GLU A 153 -32.06 -1.49 26.16
N LYS A 154 -32.39 -0.23 26.47
CA LYS A 154 -33.79 0.22 26.45
C LYS A 154 -34.26 0.63 25.05
N LYS A 155 -33.34 1.06 24.19
CA LYS A 155 -33.64 1.66 22.89
C LYS A 155 -33.42 0.67 21.74
N LEU A 156 -32.40 -0.19 21.85
CA LEU A 156 -32.00 -1.14 20.82
C LEU A 156 -32.30 -2.58 21.24
N SER A 157 -32.67 -3.42 20.27
CA SER A 157 -32.80 -4.86 20.48
C SER A 157 -31.44 -5.55 20.67
N LYS A 158 -31.44 -6.79 21.15
CA LYS A 158 -30.20 -7.57 21.33
C LYS A 158 -29.45 -7.78 20.02
N GLU A 159 -30.19 -7.97 18.94
CA GLU A 159 -29.69 -8.12 17.58
C GLU A 159 -29.01 -6.83 17.11
N GLN A 160 -29.62 -5.67 17.35
CA GLN A 160 -29.04 -4.37 17.02
C GLN A 160 -27.79 -4.06 17.86
N ILE A 161 -27.77 -4.45 19.13
CA ILE A 161 -26.57 -4.29 19.99
C ILE A 161 -25.44 -5.19 19.48
N LEU A 162 -25.76 -6.41 19.07
CA LEU A 162 -24.80 -7.33 18.50
C LEU A 162 -24.28 -6.83 17.14
N GLU A 163 -25.15 -6.26 16.31
CA GLU A 163 -24.77 -5.60 15.06
C GLU A 163 -23.74 -4.50 15.30
N LEU A 164 -24.02 -3.58 16.23
CA LEU A 164 -23.08 -2.52 16.60
C LEU A 164 -21.77 -3.13 17.11
N TYR A 165 -21.83 -4.10 18.02
CA TYR A 165 -20.63 -4.75 18.54
C TYR A 165 -19.77 -5.38 17.43
N MET A 166 -20.40 -6.17 16.57
CA MET A 166 -19.72 -6.93 15.52
C MET A 166 -19.23 -6.06 14.37
N ASN A 167 -19.73 -4.83 14.21
CA ASN A 167 -19.21 -3.86 13.25
C ASN A 167 -18.13 -2.92 13.85
N GLU A 168 -18.13 -2.72 15.18
CA GLU A 168 -17.20 -1.81 15.86
C GLU A 168 -15.94 -2.48 16.40
N ILE A 169 -16.02 -3.75 16.81
CA ILE A 169 -14.96 -4.39 17.58
C ILE A 169 -13.64 -4.44 16.80
N TYR A 170 -12.55 -4.00 17.42
CA TYR A 170 -11.22 -4.11 16.82
C TYR A 170 -10.70 -5.54 16.89
N LEU A 171 -10.43 -6.14 15.73
CA LEU A 171 -10.01 -7.54 15.59
C LEU A 171 -8.55 -7.67 15.13
N GLY A 172 -7.75 -6.59 15.22
CA GLY A 172 -6.35 -6.60 14.81
C GLY A 172 -6.18 -6.43 13.30
N GLY A 173 -4.94 -6.24 12.84
CA GLY A 173 -4.65 -6.10 11.41
C GLY A 173 -5.33 -4.90 10.74
N ARG A 174 -5.64 -3.84 11.51
CA ARG A 174 -6.46 -2.67 11.12
C ARG A 174 -7.93 -2.99 10.82
N SER A 175 -8.40 -4.22 11.08
CA SER A 175 -9.79 -4.62 10.89
C SER A 175 -10.65 -4.22 12.09
N TYR A 176 -11.66 -3.42 11.82
CA TYR A 176 -12.72 -3.06 12.76
C TYR A 176 -14.01 -3.71 12.24
N GLY A 177 -14.61 -4.53 13.10
CA GLY A 177 -15.74 -5.37 12.78
C GLY A 177 -15.41 -6.68 12.06
N VAL A 178 -16.34 -7.63 12.15
CA VAL A 178 -16.21 -9.00 11.66
C VAL A 178 -16.15 -9.08 10.15
N GLY A 179 -16.89 -8.22 9.43
CA GLY A 179 -16.91 -8.19 7.97
C GLY A 179 -15.52 -7.85 7.41
N ALA A 180 -14.89 -6.80 7.94
CA ALA A 180 -13.54 -6.41 7.56
C ALA A 180 -12.50 -7.46 7.97
N ALA A 181 -12.66 -8.08 9.13
CA ALA A 181 -11.74 -9.12 9.60
C ALA A 181 -11.83 -10.41 8.76
N ALA A 182 -13.03 -10.85 8.38
CA ALA A 182 -13.23 -12.01 7.52
C ALA A 182 -12.58 -11.83 6.14
N LEU A 183 -12.78 -10.65 5.54
CA LEU A 183 -12.12 -10.31 4.27
C LEU A 183 -10.61 -10.20 4.41
N ASN A 184 -10.12 -9.54 5.46
CA ASN A 184 -8.69 -9.35 5.69
C ASN A 184 -7.98 -10.69 5.91
N TYR A 185 -8.43 -11.48 6.89
CA TYR A 185 -7.75 -12.71 7.29
C TYR A 185 -8.02 -13.88 6.35
N PHE A 186 -9.22 -14.01 5.77
CA PHE A 186 -9.61 -15.20 5.02
C PHE A 186 -10.01 -14.94 3.56
N GLY A 187 -10.22 -13.67 3.16
CA GLY A 187 -10.68 -13.34 1.82
C GLY A 187 -12.09 -13.84 1.50
N LYS A 188 -12.92 -14.01 2.53
CA LYS A 188 -14.25 -14.63 2.46
C LYS A 188 -15.34 -13.67 2.95
N SER A 189 -16.55 -13.84 2.45
CA SER A 189 -17.74 -13.26 3.10
C SER A 189 -18.08 -14.04 4.37
N LEU A 190 -18.85 -13.44 5.28
CA LEU A 190 -19.18 -14.07 6.57
C LEU A 190 -19.87 -15.43 6.41
N GLY A 191 -20.79 -15.55 5.44
CA GLY A 191 -21.50 -16.81 5.16
C GLY A 191 -20.63 -17.95 4.62
N GLN A 192 -19.37 -17.68 4.26
CA GLN A 192 -18.42 -18.68 3.76
C GLN A 192 -17.42 -19.15 4.83
N LEU A 193 -17.50 -18.61 6.05
CA LEU A 193 -16.58 -18.93 7.13
C LEU A 193 -16.82 -20.34 7.68
N SER A 194 -15.74 -21.09 7.93
CA SER A 194 -15.81 -22.36 8.66
C SER A 194 -16.00 -22.14 10.17
N LEU A 195 -16.33 -23.21 10.91
CA LEU A 195 -16.37 -23.17 12.38
C LEU A 195 -15.05 -22.64 12.98
N ALA A 196 -13.93 -23.11 12.45
CA ALA A 196 -12.60 -22.73 12.89
C ALA A 196 -12.32 -21.24 12.61
N GLU A 197 -12.79 -20.72 11.47
CA GLU A 197 -12.65 -19.30 11.10
C GLU A 197 -13.55 -18.40 11.95
N CYS A 198 -14.81 -18.79 12.21
CA CYS A 198 -15.72 -18.10 13.13
C CYS A 198 -15.13 -18.03 14.55
N ALA A 199 -14.63 -19.15 15.06
CA ALA A 199 -14.00 -19.21 16.38
C ALA A 199 -12.69 -18.43 16.44
N MET A 200 -11.94 -18.36 15.33
CA MET A 200 -10.74 -17.53 15.23
C MET A 200 -11.12 -16.05 15.36
N LEU A 201 -12.12 -15.56 14.63
CA LEU A 201 -12.58 -14.17 14.72
C LEU A 201 -13.08 -13.82 16.13
N ALA A 202 -13.90 -14.69 16.75
CA ALA A 202 -14.38 -14.52 18.12
C ALA A 202 -13.28 -14.60 19.19
N GLY A 203 -12.11 -15.15 18.85
CA GLY A 203 -10.96 -15.23 19.74
C GLY A 203 -10.15 -13.94 19.86
N LEU A 204 -10.22 -13.07 18.84
CA LEU A 204 -9.40 -11.87 18.70
C LEU A 204 -9.69 -10.73 19.70
N PRO A 205 -10.95 -10.41 20.10
CA PRO A 205 -11.27 -9.22 20.90
C PRO A 205 -10.48 -9.07 22.20
N GLN A 206 -10.19 -10.17 22.89
CA GLN A 206 -9.51 -10.14 24.18
C GLN A 206 -8.10 -9.54 24.11
N ALA A 207 -7.36 -9.83 23.04
CA ALA A 207 -5.99 -9.35 22.87
C ALA A 207 -5.56 -9.29 21.39
N PRO A 208 -6.16 -8.40 20.57
CA PRO A 208 -6.04 -8.46 19.10
C PRO A 208 -4.60 -8.36 18.58
N GLY A 209 -3.68 -7.77 19.35
CA GLY A 209 -2.25 -7.72 19.02
C GLY A 209 -1.46 -8.98 19.41
N LYS A 210 -1.86 -9.70 20.46
CA LYS A 210 -1.15 -10.90 20.95
C LYS A 210 -1.57 -12.18 20.26
N VAL A 211 -2.86 -12.26 19.87
CA VAL A 211 -3.45 -13.41 19.17
C VAL A 211 -3.67 -13.10 17.67
N ASN A 212 -2.88 -12.17 17.12
CA ASN A 212 -2.97 -11.82 15.71
C ASN A 212 -2.39 -12.95 14.84
N PRO A 213 -3.15 -13.51 13.88
CA PRO A 213 -2.70 -14.67 13.12
C PRO A 213 -1.56 -14.35 12.13
N TYR A 214 -1.32 -13.08 11.77
CA TYR A 214 -0.17 -12.70 10.95
C TYR A 214 1.15 -12.70 11.72
N ASN A 215 1.10 -12.36 13.02
CA ASN A 215 2.31 -12.14 13.82
C ASN A 215 2.57 -13.27 14.84
N ASN A 216 1.51 -13.97 15.27
CA ASN A 216 1.57 -14.99 16.31
C ASN A 216 0.54 -16.12 16.03
N PRO A 217 0.81 -16.97 15.03
CA PRO A 217 -0.13 -18.01 14.59
C PRO A 217 -0.42 -19.06 15.66
N ASP A 218 0.57 -19.42 16.49
CA ASP A 218 0.38 -20.43 17.54
C ASP A 218 -0.58 -19.92 18.62
N ALA A 219 -0.40 -18.68 19.09
CA ALA A 219 -1.33 -18.08 20.05
C ALA A 219 -2.73 -17.86 19.47
N ALA A 220 -2.82 -17.58 18.17
CA ALA A 220 -4.09 -17.50 17.44
C ALA A 220 -4.81 -18.86 17.42
N ILE A 221 -4.10 -19.95 17.14
CA ILE A 221 -4.62 -21.32 17.14
C ILE A 221 -5.11 -21.73 18.54
N ASP A 222 -4.31 -21.47 19.58
CA ASP A 222 -4.68 -21.77 20.97
C ASP A 222 -5.96 -21.03 21.35
N ARG A 223 -6.06 -19.76 20.96
CA ARG A 223 -7.22 -18.92 21.26
C ARG A 223 -8.47 -19.38 20.49
N ARG A 224 -8.33 -19.72 19.22
CA ARG A 224 -9.40 -20.33 18.41
C ARG A 224 -9.91 -21.62 19.06
N ASN A 225 -9.00 -22.52 19.46
CA ASN A 225 -9.37 -23.79 20.07
C ASN A 225 -10.08 -23.59 21.43
N TYR A 226 -9.67 -22.59 22.21
CA TYR A 226 -10.41 -22.18 23.40
C TYR A 226 -11.86 -21.80 23.08
N VAL A 227 -12.09 -20.97 22.05
CA VAL A 227 -13.46 -20.56 21.66
C VAL A 227 -14.30 -21.76 21.21
N ILE A 228 -13.74 -22.65 20.38
CA ILE A 228 -14.43 -23.88 19.96
C ILE A 228 -14.82 -24.72 21.18
N GLY A 229 -13.93 -24.88 22.16
CA GLY A 229 -14.23 -25.60 23.40
C GLY A 229 -15.37 -24.95 24.20
N ARG A 230 -15.47 -23.62 24.20
CA ARG A 230 -16.60 -22.89 24.82
C ARG A 230 -17.91 -23.12 24.06
N MET A 231 -17.89 -23.13 22.73
CA MET A 231 -19.07 -23.41 21.92
C MET A 231 -19.61 -24.82 22.17
N VAL A 232 -18.71 -25.82 22.31
CA VAL A 232 -19.09 -27.19 22.68
C VAL A 232 -19.68 -27.24 24.09
N ALA A 233 -19.05 -26.58 25.06
CA ALA A 233 -19.54 -26.55 26.44
C ALA A 233 -20.91 -25.85 26.59
N ASN A 234 -21.21 -24.88 25.72
CA ASN A 234 -22.48 -24.17 25.69
C ASN A 234 -23.55 -24.90 24.84
N GLY A 235 -23.21 -26.00 24.18
CA GLY A 235 -24.14 -26.80 23.38
C GLY A 235 -24.45 -26.27 21.97
N TYR A 236 -23.71 -25.27 21.48
CA TYR A 236 -23.88 -24.75 20.12
C TYR A 236 -23.25 -25.64 19.05
N VAL A 237 -22.26 -26.45 19.43
CA VAL A 237 -21.52 -27.33 18.52
C VAL A 237 -21.36 -28.69 19.19
N ASP A 238 -21.57 -29.78 18.46
CA ASP A 238 -21.28 -31.11 18.98
C ASP A 238 -19.77 -31.36 19.12
N LYS A 239 -19.39 -32.31 19.98
CA LYS A 239 -17.97 -32.57 20.25
C LYS A 239 -17.18 -32.99 19.01
N ALA A 240 -17.78 -33.79 18.11
CA ALA A 240 -17.09 -34.29 16.93
C ALA A 240 -16.79 -33.17 15.92
N ALA A 241 -17.74 -32.25 15.70
CA ALA A 241 -17.56 -31.06 14.89
C ALA A 241 -16.53 -30.10 15.51
N GLY A 242 -16.54 -29.95 16.84
CA GLY A 242 -15.54 -29.18 17.58
C GLY A 242 -14.13 -29.73 17.39
N ASP A 243 -13.94 -31.03 17.62
CA ASP A 243 -12.64 -31.70 17.46
C ASP A 243 -12.12 -31.59 16.01
N LYS A 244 -13.02 -31.75 15.03
CA LYS A 244 -12.70 -31.55 13.60
C LYS A 244 -12.22 -30.13 13.32
N ALA A 245 -12.93 -29.11 13.82
CA ALA A 245 -12.57 -27.71 13.60
C ALA A 245 -11.25 -27.31 14.29
N MET A 246 -10.94 -27.88 15.46
CA MET A 246 -9.65 -27.68 16.12
C MET A 246 -8.47 -28.25 15.31
N ALA A 247 -8.71 -29.31 14.53
CA ALA A 247 -7.70 -29.92 13.66
C ALA A 247 -7.50 -29.18 12.32
N GLU A 248 -8.36 -28.21 11.97
CA GLU A 248 -8.21 -27.44 10.73
C GLU A 248 -6.96 -26.54 10.79
N PRO A 249 -6.11 -26.52 9.75
CA PRO A 249 -4.95 -25.64 9.71
C PRO A 249 -5.39 -24.17 9.57
N LEU A 250 -4.77 -23.26 10.33
CA LEU A 250 -5.01 -21.83 10.19
C LEU A 250 -4.35 -21.31 8.91
N LYS A 251 -5.17 -20.95 7.93
CA LYS A 251 -4.72 -20.33 6.67
C LYS A 251 -5.19 -18.89 6.65
N VAL A 252 -4.25 -17.95 6.63
CA VAL A 252 -4.55 -16.53 6.40
C VAL A 252 -4.17 -16.12 4.99
N VAL A 253 -4.86 -15.12 4.46
CA VAL A 253 -4.57 -14.50 3.15
C VAL A 253 -4.06 -13.08 3.36
N ASN A 254 -3.34 -12.56 2.37
CA ASN A 254 -3.07 -11.13 2.28
C ASN A 254 -3.73 -10.60 1.01
N ARG A 255 -5.03 -10.27 1.10
CA ARG A 255 -5.88 -10.10 -0.10
C ARG A 255 -5.49 -8.94 -1.02
N LEU A 256 -4.79 -7.93 -0.50
CA LEU A 256 -4.31 -6.79 -1.29
C LEU A 256 -2.87 -6.97 -1.76
N ASP A 257 -2.18 -8.03 -1.33
CA ASP A 257 -0.78 -8.30 -1.64
C ASP A 257 -0.66 -9.17 -2.88
N THR A 258 -1.23 -8.66 -3.97
CA THR A 258 -1.11 -9.23 -5.31
C THR A 258 -0.05 -8.49 -6.10
N ASP A 259 0.52 -9.15 -7.11
CA ASP A 259 1.53 -8.54 -7.98
C ASP A 259 0.96 -7.30 -8.70
N GLU A 260 -0.32 -7.33 -9.12
CA GLU A 260 -0.99 -6.17 -9.73
C GLU A 260 -1.12 -4.98 -8.76
N ASN A 261 -1.51 -5.22 -7.51
CA ASN A 261 -1.73 -4.16 -6.53
C ASN A 261 -0.39 -3.53 -6.09
N GLN A 262 0.64 -4.36 -5.91
CA GLN A 262 2.00 -3.86 -5.69
C GLN A 262 2.49 -3.03 -6.88
N ALA A 263 2.23 -3.47 -8.11
CA ALA A 263 2.58 -2.72 -9.32
C ALA A 263 1.86 -1.36 -9.39
N ALA A 264 0.63 -1.27 -8.89
CA ALA A 264 -0.19 -0.06 -8.91
C ALA A 264 0.13 0.97 -7.81
N ALA A 265 1.06 0.69 -6.87
CA ALA A 265 1.29 1.52 -5.69
C ALA A 265 1.60 3.01 -6.01
N TYR A 266 2.43 3.29 -7.02
CA TYR A 266 2.69 4.66 -7.46
C TYR A 266 1.44 5.34 -8.01
N TYR A 267 0.67 4.62 -8.83
CA TYR A 267 -0.55 5.13 -9.44
C TYR A 267 -1.59 5.50 -8.37
N VAL A 268 -1.83 4.58 -7.44
CA VAL A 268 -2.79 4.72 -6.34
C VAL A 268 -2.44 5.92 -5.45
N GLU A 269 -1.16 6.12 -5.14
CA GLU A 269 -0.72 7.25 -4.33
C GLU A 269 -0.89 8.59 -5.06
N GLU A 270 -0.68 8.65 -6.38
CA GLU A 270 -0.96 9.86 -7.14
C GLU A 270 -2.45 10.13 -7.30
N LEU A 271 -3.27 9.09 -7.49
CA LEU A 271 -4.73 9.21 -7.48
C LEU A 271 -5.22 9.80 -6.16
N ARG A 272 -4.68 9.34 -5.02
CA ARG A 272 -4.99 9.91 -3.70
C ARG A 272 -4.67 11.40 -3.66
N LYS A 273 -3.47 11.80 -4.09
CA LYS A 273 -3.07 13.22 -4.09
C LYS A 273 -3.94 14.06 -5.01
N GLU A 274 -4.33 13.54 -6.17
CA GLU A 274 -5.20 14.21 -7.12
C GLU A 274 -6.59 14.48 -6.52
N ILE A 275 -7.20 13.48 -5.87
CA ILE A 275 -8.50 13.63 -5.19
C ILE A 275 -8.42 14.70 -4.10
N LEU A 276 -7.39 14.65 -3.25
CA LEU A 276 -7.20 15.65 -2.20
C LEU A 276 -6.97 17.06 -2.77
N ALA A 277 -6.28 17.18 -3.90
CA ALA A 277 -6.08 18.45 -4.60
C ALA A 277 -7.39 18.99 -5.19
N LEU A 278 -8.26 18.13 -5.72
CA LEU A 278 -9.58 18.52 -6.21
C LEU A 278 -10.50 19.01 -5.09
N GLY A 279 -10.47 18.35 -3.93
CA GLY A 279 -11.18 18.81 -2.74
C GLY A 279 -10.70 20.19 -2.26
N ALA A 280 -9.38 20.41 -2.23
CA ALA A 280 -8.81 21.72 -1.92
C ALA A 280 -9.23 22.82 -2.92
N GLN A 281 -9.46 22.44 -4.18
CA GLN A 281 -9.96 23.33 -5.25
C GLN A 281 -11.48 23.48 -5.26
N LYS A 282 -12.22 22.87 -4.32
CA LYS A 282 -13.69 22.87 -4.26
C LYS A 282 -14.35 22.29 -5.52
N LYS A 283 -13.70 21.30 -6.14
CA LYS A 283 -14.18 20.61 -7.36
C LYS A 283 -14.92 19.30 -7.06
N LEU A 284 -14.98 18.89 -5.81
CA LEU A 284 -15.73 17.71 -5.36
C LEU A 284 -17.04 18.16 -4.72
N THR A 285 -18.16 17.62 -5.18
CA THR A 285 -19.49 17.97 -4.66
C THR A 285 -19.57 17.66 -3.15
N GLY A 286 -20.00 18.64 -2.35
CA GLY A 286 -20.12 18.50 -0.90
C GLY A 286 -18.82 18.61 -0.11
N ILE A 287 -17.67 18.84 -0.78
CA ILE A 287 -16.35 18.94 -0.13
C ILE A 287 -15.77 20.34 -0.42
N ASP A 288 -15.63 21.14 0.63
CA ASP A 288 -15.26 22.56 0.52
C ASP A 288 -13.82 22.89 0.96
N SER A 289 -13.09 21.88 1.45
CA SER A 289 -11.73 22.02 1.96
C SER A 289 -10.91 20.75 1.76
N LYS A 290 -9.59 20.88 1.88
CA LYS A 290 -8.68 19.73 1.86
C LYS A 290 -8.92 18.78 3.04
N GLY A 291 -9.26 19.33 4.22
CA GLY A 291 -9.56 18.53 5.41
C GLY A 291 -10.81 17.67 5.23
N ALA A 292 -11.89 18.28 4.74
CA ALA A 292 -13.12 17.56 4.40
C ALA A 292 -12.87 16.49 3.31
N ALA A 293 -11.96 16.74 2.36
CA ALA A 293 -11.58 15.75 1.36
C ALA A 293 -10.83 14.57 1.96
N GLU A 294 -9.94 14.82 2.92
CA GLU A 294 -9.18 13.79 3.62
C GLU A 294 -10.08 12.94 4.52
N GLU A 295 -11.01 13.57 5.23
CA GLU A 295 -12.05 12.91 6.02
C GLU A 295 -12.95 12.05 5.13
N ALA A 296 -13.54 12.61 4.07
CA ALA A 296 -14.36 11.84 3.14
C ALA A 296 -13.59 10.67 2.52
N PHE A 297 -12.31 10.87 2.17
CA PHE A 297 -11.48 9.83 1.59
C PHE A 297 -11.08 8.72 2.58
N LEU A 298 -10.87 9.03 3.85
CA LEU A 298 -10.47 8.03 4.86
C LEU A 298 -11.65 7.41 5.60
N GLU A 299 -12.79 8.10 5.68
CA GLU A 299 -13.88 7.78 6.60
C GLU A 299 -15.26 7.80 5.92
N GLY A 300 -15.39 8.41 4.75
CA GLY A 300 -16.66 8.55 4.02
C GLY A 300 -17.03 7.38 3.11
N GLY A 301 -16.17 6.35 2.99
CA GLY A 301 -16.50 5.13 2.23
C GLY A 301 -16.61 5.31 0.73
N LEU A 302 -15.81 6.20 0.14
CA LEU A 302 -15.87 6.51 -1.28
C LEU A 302 -15.62 5.28 -2.15
N SER A 303 -16.44 5.13 -3.20
CA SER A 303 -16.24 4.15 -4.26
C SER A 303 -15.59 4.83 -5.46
N ILE A 304 -14.29 4.58 -5.64
CA ILE A 304 -13.48 5.23 -6.66
C ILE A 304 -13.22 4.24 -7.79
N ARG A 305 -13.62 4.60 -9.01
CA ARG A 305 -13.25 3.89 -10.25
C ARG A 305 -12.12 4.64 -10.92
N SER A 306 -10.93 4.04 -10.92
CA SER A 306 -9.75 4.59 -11.59
C SER A 306 -9.76 4.28 -13.10
N THR A 307 -8.91 4.98 -13.87
CA THR A 307 -8.64 4.67 -15.28
C THR A 307 -7.60 3.55 -15.45
N LEU A 308 -6.96 3.10 -14.35
CA LEU A 308 -5.95 2.05 -14.32
C LEU A 308 -6.43 0.78 -15.02
N ASP A 309 -5.64 0.24 -15.93
CA ASP A 309 -5.81 -1.13 -16.41
C ASP A 309 -4.82 -2.03 -15.64
N SER A 310 -5.34 -2.99 -14.85
CA SER A 310 -4.51 -3.77 -13.94
C SER A 310 -3.46 -4.61 -14.68
N ASN A 311 -3.79 -5.08 -15.88
CA ASN A 311 -2.90 -5.88 -16.70
C ASN A 311 -1.81 -5.01 -17.33
N LEU A 312 -2.17 -3.87 -17.93
CA LEU A 312 -1.19 -2.92 -18.46
C LEU A 312 -0.28 -2.37 -17.36
N GLN A 313 -0.80 -2.14 -16.16
CA GLN A 313 0.00 -1.72 -15.00
C GLN A 313 1.04 -2.78 -14.62
N LEU A 314 0.63 -4.05 -14.54
CA LEU A 314 1.55 -5.14 -14.24
C LEU A 314 2.63 -5.25 -15.33
N ILE A 315 2.24 -5.21 -16.61
CA ILE A 315 3.17 -5.22 -17.75
C ILE A 315 4.16 -4.05 -17.65
N ALA A 316 3.67 -2.83 -17.38
CA ALA A 316 4.49 -1.64 -17.26
C ALA A 316 5.53 -1.77 -16.14
N GLN A 317 5.12 -2.21 -14.95
CA GLN A 317 6.03 -2.40 -13.82
C GLN A 317 7.05 -3.51 -14.11
N THR A 318 6.61 -4.64 -14.67
CA THR A 318 7.49 -5.77 -14.98
C THR A 318 8.49 -5.41 -16.08
N ALA A 319 8.06 -4.71 -17.15
CA ALA A 319 8.95 -4.24 -18.21
C ALA A 319 9.99 -3.24 -17.70
N LEU A 320 9.57 -2.29 -16.85
CA LEU A 320 10.48 -1.34 -16.22
C LEU A 320 11.52 -2.05 -15.35
N ARG A 321 11.08 -2.98 -14.48
CA ARG A 321 11.97 -3.77 -13.62
C ARG A 321 12.94 -4.61 -14.44
N ALA A 322 12.43 -5.32 -15.45
CA ALA A 322 13.23 -6.14 -16.35
C ALA A 322 14.32 -5.32 -17.07
N GLY A 323 13.97 -4.16 -17.62
CA GLY A 323 14.92 -3.27 -18.28
C GLY A 323 16.01 -2.75 -17.34
N LEU A 324 15.62 -2.36 -16.12
CA LEU A 324 16.56 -1.89 -15.09
C LEU A 324 17.49 -3.01 -14.60
N GLU A 325 16.97 -4.21 -14.34
CA GLU A 325 17.77 -5.39 -13.97
C GLU A 325 18.74 -5.79 -15.08
N THR A 326 18.26 -5.80 -16.33
CA THR A 326 19.09 -6.13 -17.50
C THR A 326 20.23 -5.13 -17.66
N TYR A 327 19.95 -3.83 -17.49
CA TYR A 327 20.98 -2.79 -17.51
C TYR A 327 21.97 -2.97 -16.37
N ASP A 328 21.49 -3.15 -15.14
CA ASP A 328 22.31 -3.27 -13.94
C ASP A 328 23.25 -4.47 -14.02
N ARG A 329 22.77 -5.61 -14.53
CA ARG A 329 23.61 -6.81 -14.73
C ARG A 329 24.78 -6.56 -15.67
N ARG A 330 24.62 -5.74 -16.72
CA ARG A 330 25.74 -5.38 -17.62
C ARG A 330 26.85 -4.57 -16.94
N HIS A 331 26.58 -4.00 -15.76
CA HIS A 331 27.53 -3.19 -14.99
C HIS A 331 28.11 -3.95 -13.79
N GLY A 332 27.91 -5.28 -13.74
CA GLY A 332 28.53 -6.16 -12.75
C GLY A 332 27.77 -6.26 -11.42
N TRP A 333 28.14 -7.30 -10.65
CA TRP A 333 27.64 -7.54 -9.31
C TRP A 333 28.41 -6.72 -8.27
N ARG A 334 27.69 -6.10 -7.34
CA ARG A 334 28.21 -5.17 -6.32
C ARG A 334 28.56 -5.85 -4.99
N GLY A 335 28.36 -7.16 -4.88
CA GLY A 335 28.68 -7.91 -3.66
C GLY A 335 27.44 -8.33 -2.86
N PRO A 336 27.65 -9.08 -1.77
CA PRO A 336 26.58 -9.58 -0.93
C PRO A 336 25.92 -8.45 -0.11
N ILE A 337 24.68 -8.67 0.34
CA ILE A 337 23.95 -7.68 1.16
C ILE A 337 24.29 -7.77 2.65
N GLY A 338 25.09 -8.76 3.04
CA GLY A 338 25.53 -9.01 4.40
C GLY A 338 26.35 -10.29 4.48
N ALA A 339 26.75 -10.65 5.70
CA ALA A 339 27.45 -11.89 5.97
C ALA A 339 26.93 -12.51 7.28
N LEU A 340 26.96 -13.83 7.35
CA LEU A 340 26.70 -14.64 8.54
C LEU A 340 27.94 -15.49 8.82
N GLU A 341 28.15 -15.81 10.09
CA GLU A 341 29.13 -16.81 10.47
C GLU A 341 28.70 -18.18 9.92
N ALA A 342 29.68 -18.98 9.49
CA ALA A 342 29.41 -20.30 8.96
C ALA A 342 29.00 -21.23 10.11
N SER A 343 27.70 -21.53 10.19
CA SER A 343 27.14 -22.48 11.15
C SER A 343 26.14 -23.42 10.46
N ASP A 344 25.85 -24.54 11.12
CA ASP A 344 24.78 -25.46 10.68
C ASP A 344 23.39 -24.94 11.04
N ASP A 345 23.27 -24.08 12.06
CA ASP A 345 22.03 -23.36 12.41
C ASP A 345 21.91 -22.01 11.67
N PHE A 346 22.10 -22.06 10.36
CA PHE A 346 21.99 -20.88 9.51
C PHE A 346 20.55 -20.38 9.37
N GLU A 347 19.56 -21.24 9.60
CA GLU A 347 18.14 -20.91 9.45
C GLU A 347 17.72 -19.85 10.48
N ALA A 348 18.04 -20.08 11.77
CA ALA A 348 17.76 -19.13 12.83
C ALA A 348 18.54 -17.83 12.62
N ALA A 349 19.81 -17.93 12.22
CA ALA A 349 20.65 -16.76 11.93
C ALA A 349 20.14 -15.93 10.74
N LEU A 350 19.67 -16.58 9.67
CA LEU A 350 19.13 -15.91 8.48
C LEU A 350 17.75 -15.32 8.75
N LYS A 351 16.90 -15.98 9.56
CA LYS A 351 15.64 -15.40 10.05
C LYS A 351 15.90 -14.17 10.91
N ALA A 352 16.82 -14.26 11.88
CA ALA A 352 17.22 -13.13 12.71
C ALA A 352 17.81 -11.98 11.86
N PHE A 353 18.61 -12.30 10.84
CA PHE A 353 19.10 -11.32 9.88
C PHE A 353 17.95 -10.67 9.13
N ALA A 354 17.01 -11.44 8.58
CA ALA A 354 15.86 -10.93 7.83
C ALA A 354 14.96 -10.01 8.69
N SER A 355 14.77 -10.36 9.97
CA SER A 355 13.90 -9.66 10.91
C SER A 355 14.59 -8.50 11.67
N ASN A 356 15.88 -8.23 11.42
CA ASN A 356 16.59 -7.17 12.13
C ASN A 356 15.95 -5.77 11.87
N LYS A 357 15.75 -5.01 12.95
CA LYS A 357 14.90 -3.81 13.07
C LYS A 357 15.45 -2.54 12.40
N ASP A 358 16.37 -2.63 11.44
CA ASP A 358 16.91 -1.46 10.72
C ASP A 358 15.89 -0.78 9.78
N ASN A 359 14.59 -1.11 9.92
CA ASN A 359 13.44 -0.46 9.29
C ASN A 359 13.45 -0.47 7.75
N LYS A 360 14.15 -1.42 7.14
CA LYS A 360 14.09 -1.68 5.70
C LYS A 360 13.80 -3.17 5.49
N PRO A 361 12.76 -3.53 4.71
CA PRO A 361 12.62 -4.91 4.27
C PRO A 361 13.91 -5.28 3.54
N LYS A 362 14.62 -6.31 4.01
CA LYS A 362 15.91 -6.72 3.39
C LYS A 362 15.72 -7.35 2.00
N VAL A 363 14.47 -7.55 1.61
CA VAL A 363 14.01 -7.96 0.27
C VAL A 363 13.25 -6.81 -0.43
N ALA A 364 13.29 -5.57 0.11
CA ALA A 364 12.59 -4.44 -0.50
C ALA A 364 13.03 -4.26 -1.96
N GLY A 365 12.06 -4.25 -2.87
CA GLY A 365 12.26 -4.20 -4.31
C GLY A 365 12.55 -5.53 -5.01
N GLY A 366 12.57 -6.65 -4.29
CA GLY A 366 12.54 -7.98 -4.88
C GLY A 366 11.15 -8.40 -5.36
N GLY A 367 10.09 -7.75 -4.89
CA GLY A 367 8.71 -8.24 -5.05
C GLY A 367 8.52 -9.57 -4.30
N ASN A 368 7.47 -10.30 -4.65
CA ASN A 368 7.06 -11.51 -3.92
C ASN A 368 7.92 -12.75 -4.15
N THR A 369 8.86 -12.72 -5.09
CA THR A 369 9.59 -13.94 -5.53
C THR A 369 11.04 -14.00 -5.07
N TRP A 370 11.62 -12.87 -4.65
CA TRP A 370 13.00 -12.85 -4.17
C TRP A 370 13.06 -13.34 -2.72
N GLN A 371 14.11 -14.08 -2.41
CA GLN A 371 14.37 -14.63 -1.10
C GLN A 371 15.80 -14.33 -0.69
N LEU A 372 16.02 -14.30 0.63
CA LEU A 372 17.38 -14.27 1.17
C LEU A 372 17.94 -15.69 1.21
N ALA A 373 19.20 -15.82 0.82
CA ALA A 373 19.95 -17.05 0.95
C ALA A 373 21.34 -16.76 1.50
N VAL A 374 21.88 -17.72 2.25
CA VAL A 374 23.28 -17.72 2.67
C VAL A 374 24.08 -18.68 1.79
N VAL A 375 25.27 -18.26 1.37
CA VAL A 375 26.22 -19.13 0.65
C VAL A 375 26.82 -20.12 1.64
N ARG A 376 26.54 -21.41 1.43
CA ARG A 376 27.01 -22.51 2.29
C ARG A 376 28.33 -23.09 1.81
N THR A 377 28.49 -23.28 0.50
CA THR A 377 29.72 -23.82 -0.10
C THR A 377 30.06 -23.09 -1.39
N VAL A 378 31.35 -22.87 -1.63
CA VAL A 378 31.89 -22.39 -2.91
C VAL A 378 32.93 -23.41 -3.37
N ALA A 379 32.62 -24.16 -4.42
CA ALA A 379 33.46 -25.22 -4.96
C ALA A 379 33.49 -25.17 -6.49
N LYS A 380 34.35 -26.00 -7.10
CA LYS A 380 34.51 -26.05 -8.57
C LYS A 380 33.25 -26.53 -9.30
N ASP A 381 32.45 -27.38 -8.64
CA ASP A 381 31.20 -27.95 -9.14
C ASP A 381 29.99 -27.02 -8.94
N GLY A 382 30.13 -25.94 -8.17
CA GLY A 382 29.12 -24.89 -8.04
C GLY A 382 29.10 -24.21 -6.67
N VAL A 383 28.11 -23.33 -6.51
CA VAL A 383 27.83 -22.63 -5.26
C VAL A 383 26.53 -23.17 -4.67
N ARG A 384 26.55 -23.61 -3.42
CA ARG A 384 25.34 -24.06 -2.70
C ARG A 384 24.84 -22.98 -1.75
N LEU A 385 23.52 -22.88 -1.67
CA LEU A 385 22.76 -21.91 -0.92
C LEU A 385 21.90 -22.60 0.14
N GLY A 386 21.68 -21.91 1.26
CA GLY A 386 20.67 -22.26 2.25
C GLY A 386 19.70 -21.09 2.45
N LEU A 387 18.40 -21.38 2.52
CA LEU A 387 17.33 -20.39 2.72
C LEU A 387 16.75 -20.46 4.14
N ALA A 388 16.05 -19.40 4.54
CA ALA A 388 15.43 -19.32 5.87
C ALA A 388 14.34 -20.39 6.10
N SER A 389 13.81 -21.00 5.03
CA SER A 389 12.87 -22.12 5.08
C SER A 389 13.52 -23.47 5.43
N GLY A 390 14.86 -23.53 5.47
CA GLY A 390 15.64 -24.77 5.53
C GLY A 390 15.89 -25.40 4.15
N GLU A 391 15.31 -24.83 3.09
CA GLU A 391 15.57 -25.27 1.72
C GLU A 391 17.04 -25.03 1.35
N THR A 392 17.64 -25.99 0.66
CA THR A 392 18.98 -25.86 0.08
C THR A 392 18.90 -25.99 -1.45
N GLY A 393 19.82 -25.33 -2.15
CA GLY A 393 19.86 -25.39 -3.61
C GLY A 393 21.15 -24.87 -4.21
N THR A 394 21.30 -25.00 -5.53
CA THR A 394 22.50 -24.56 -6.27
C THR A 394 22.26 -23.24 -6.99
N LEU A 395 23.24 -22.35 -6.97
CA LEU A 395 23.24 -21.14 -7.79
C LEU A 395 23.60 -21.47 -9.25
N SER A 396 22.93 -20.80 -10.20
CA SER A 396 23.22 -20.93 -11.63
C SER A 396 24.68 -20.59 -11.97
N ALA A 397 25.29 -21.37 -12.88
CA ALA A 397 26.65 -21.16 -13.34
C ALA A 397 26.87 -19.77 -13.97
N ASP A 398 25.89 -19.24 -14.70
CA ASP A 398 25.95 -17.89 -15.27
C ASP A 398 26.07 -16.81 -14.19
N ASP A 399 25.39 -17.03 -13.06
CA ASP A 399 25.36 -16.07 -11.96
C ASP A 399 26.62 -16.17 -11.10
N VAL A 400 27.19 -17.36 -10.95
CA VAL A 400 28.54 -17.52 -10.41
C VAL A 400 29.52 -16.74 -11.28
N LYS A 401 29.50 -16.94 -12.60
CA LYS A 401 30.36 -16.21 -13.55
C LYS A 401 30.14 -14.70 -13.49
N TRP A 402 28.90 -14.24 -13.38
CA TRP A 402 28.55 -12.83 -13.26
C TRP A 402 29.06 -12.20 -11.95
N SER A 403 29.08 -12.98 -10.86
CA SER A 403 29.60 -12.53 -9.56
C SER A 403 31.13 -12.43 -9.51
N ASN A 404 31.84 -13.24 -10.28
CA ASN A 404 33.30 -13.38 -10.21
C ASN A 404 34.12 -12.08 -10.37
N PRO A 405 33.76 -11.10 -11.22
CA PRO A 405 34.53 -9.86 -11.34
C PRO A 405 34.50 -8.96 -10.10
N HIS A 406 33.57 -9.21 -9.16
CA HIS A 406 33.46 -8.43 -7.93
C HIS A 406 34.71 -8.59 -7.06
N LYS A 407 35.40 -7.49 -6.76
CA LYS A 407 36.58 -7.46 -5.89
C LYS A 407 36.15 -7.25 -4.45
N ARG A 408 36.66 -8.07 -3.54
CA ARG A 408 36.31 -8.00 -2.11
C ARG A 408 37.29 -7.13 -1.34
N GLU A 409 36.78 -6.49 -0.29
CA GLU A 409 37.62 -5.90 0.75
C GLU A 409 38.37 -7.02 1.48
N GLY A 410 39.70 -6.90 1.61
CA GLY A 410 40.55 -7.96 2.18
C GLY A 410 41.09 -8.99 1.18
N GLY A 411 40.80 -8.83 -0.13
CA GLY A 411 41.36 -9.66 -1.19
C GLY A 411 40.46 -10.83 -1.62
N GLY A 412 40.68 -11.31 -2.83
CA GLY A 412 39.83 -12.31 -3.49
C GLY A 412 38.68 -11.70 -4.29
N THR A 413 37.91 -12.57 -4.95
CA THR A 413 36.86 -12.18 -5.89
C THR A 413 35.63 -13.09 -5.80
N GLY A 414 34.46 -12.57 -6.18
CA GLY A 414 33.21 -13.36 -6.24
C GLY A 414 32.61 -13.71 -4.87
N LEU A 415 31.80 -14.78 -4.85
CA LEU A 415 31.07 -15.26 -3.67
C LEU A 415 31.97 -16.01 -2.67
N LYS A 416 31.62 -15.96 -1.38
CA LYS A 416 32.31 -16.64 -0.27
C LYS A 416 31.28 -17.29 0.65
N VAL A 417 31.69 -18.37 1.32
CA VAL A 417 30.92 -18.98 2.41
C VAL A 417 30.57 -17.93 3.47
N GLY A 418 29.30 -17.92 3.88
CA GLY A 418 28.73 -16.96 4.82
C GLY A 418 28.09 -15.73 4.16
N ASP A 419 28.28 -15.50 2.86
CA ASP A 419 27.65 -14.37 2.17
C ASP A 419 26.12 -14.47 2.18
N VAL A 420 25.45 -13.40 2.57
CA VAL A 420 24.00 -13.26 2.43
C VAL A 420 23.70 -12.57 1.11
N VAL A 421 22.91 -13.23 0.26
CA VAL A 421 22.55 -12.79 -1.08
C VAL A 421 21.05 -12.82 -1.30
N GLN A 422 20.60 -12.08 -2.31
CA GLN A 422 19.22 -12.14 -2.80
C GLN A 422 19.16 -13.11 -3.98
N VAL A 423 18.17 -13.99 -3.98
CA VAL A 423 17.98 -14.99 -5.03
C VAL A 423 16.52 -15.14 -5.42
N SER A 424 16.25 -15.59 -6.63
CA SER A 424 14.91 -16.03 -7.06
C SER A 424 15.05 -17.22 -7.99
N ARG A 425 14.05 -18.10 -8.01
CA ARG A 425 13.98 -19.19 -8.99
C ARG A 425 13.50 -18.71 -10.36
N ASP A 426 12.86 -17.55 -10.41
CA ASP A 426 12.39 -16.99 -11.67
C ASP A 426 13.57 -16.82 -12.63
N PRO A 427 13.36 -16.98 -13.94
CA PRO A 427 14.38 -16.67 -14.93
C PRO A 427 14.80 -15.20 -14.80
N THR A 428 16.03 -14.89 -15.20
CA THR A 428 16.46 -13.49 -15.30
C THR A 428 15.60 -12.82 -16.38
N PRO A 429 14.95 -11.67 -16.10
CA PRO A 429 14.22 -10.96 -17.14
C PRO A 429 15.16 -10.63 -18.30
N ASP A 430 14.75 -10.94 -19.52
CA ASP A 430 15.48 -10.59 -20.73
C ASP A 430 14.54 -9.84 -21.69
N VAL A 431 14.70 -8.53 -21.71
CA VAL A 431 13.94 -7.63 -22.59
C VAL A 431 14.24 -7.82 -24.08
N SER A 432 15.31 -8.55 -24.44
CA SER A 432 15.67 -8.80 -25.84
C SER A 432 14.99 -10.04 -26.44
N SER A 433 14.49 -10.95 -25.60
CA SER A 433 13.86 -12.21 -26.03
C SER A 433 12.43 -12.42 -25.54
N GLN A 434 11.95 -11.61 -24.58
CA GLN A 434 10.58 -11.73 -24.05
C GLN A 434 9.62 -10.86 -24.87
N LEU A 435 8.62 -11.51 -25.48
CA LEU A 435 7.50 -10.81 -26.14
C LEU A 435 6.63 -10.13 -25.09
N ILE A 436 5.97 -9.02 -25.44
CA ILE A 436 4.97 -8.34 -24.58
C ILE A 436 3.90 -9.32 -24.07
N THR A 437 3.58 -10.37 -24.84
CA THR A 437 2.63 -11.43 -24.46
C THR A 437 3.12 -12.36 -23.34
N ASP A 438 4.42 -12.33 -23.01
CA ASP A 438 4.99 -13.05 -21.85
C ASP A 438 4.99 -12.17 -20.58
N TYR A 439 4.78 -10.86 -20.69
CA TYR A 439 4.69 -9.97 -19.54
C TYR A 439 3.30 -10.12 -18.89
N GLY A 440 3.28 -10.26 -17.55
CA GLY A 440 2.03 -10.51 -16.80
C GLY A 440 1.67 -11.99 -16.62
N VAL A 441 2.43 -12.92 -17.22
CA VAL A 441 2.30 -14.36 -16.94
C VAL A 441 3.53 -14.81 -16.13
N PRO A 442 3.39 -15.10 -14.83
CA PRO A 442 4.49 -15.67 -14.05
C PRO A 442 4.85 -17.04 -14.64
N LYS A 443 5.94 -17.11 -15.42
CA LYS A 443 6.54 -18.40 -15.78
C LYS A 443 7.14 -18.98 -14.51
N LYS A 444 6.34 -19.73 -13.75
CA LYS A 444 6.81 -20.47 -12.58
C LYS A 444 8.01 -21.30 -12.99
N ALA A 445 9.13 -21.08 -12.32
CA ALA A 445 10.31 -21.89 -12.51
C ALA A 445 9.98 -23.36 -12.25
N ALA A 446 10.65 -24.27 -12.96
CA ALA A 446 10.56 -25.69 -12.66
C ALA A 446 10.92 -25.93 -11.18
N ALA A 447 10.31 -26.93 -10.54
CA ALA A 447 10.48 -27.20 -9.12
C ALA A 447 11.94 -27.46 -8.68
N ASN A 448 12.85 -27.71 -9.62
CA ASN A 448 14.28 -27.95 -9.40
C ASN A 448 15.18 -26.98 -10.19
N ALA A 449 14.67 -25.83 -10.63
CA ALA A 449 15.48 -24.83 -11.32
C ALA A 449 16.60 -24.31 -10.39
N PRO A 450 17.81 -24.07 -10.90
CA PRO A 450 18.87 -23.46 -10.11
C PRO A 450 18.46 -22.05 -9.68
N TRP A 451 18.87 -21.65 -8.50
CA TRP A 451 18.66 -20.31 -8.00
C TRP A 451 19.40 -19.29 -8.87
N ARG A 452 18.75 -18.16 -9.14
CA ARG A 452 19.34 -17.03 -9.86
C ARG A 452 19.75 -15.94 -8.89
N LEU A 453 20.96 -15.41 -9.03
CA LEU A 453 21.46 -14.30 -8.21
C LEU A 453 20.74 -13.01 -8.59
N ARG A 454 20.28 -12.29 -7.57
CA ARG A 454 19.53 -11.04 -7.70
C ARG A 454 20.25 -9.88 -7.05
N GLN A 455 20.01 -8.71 -7.62
CA GLN A 455 20.60 -7.47 -7.18
C GLN A 455 19.63 -6.35 -7.51
N VAL A 456 19.26 -5.56 -6.50
CA VAL A 456 18.42 -4.39 -6.73
C VAL A 456 19.20 -3.36 -7.58
N PRO A 457 18.66 -2.90 -8.72
CA PRO A 457 19.33 -1.94 -9.58
C PRO A 457 19.69 -0.62 -8.86
N ALA A 458 20.88 -0.10 -9.13
CA ALA A 458 21.26 1.25 -8.70
C ALA A 458 20.58 2.32 -9.54
N LEU A 459 20.38 2.03 -10.84
CA LEU A 459 19.64 2.87 -11.75
C LEU A 459 18.14 2.86 -11.41
N GLN A 460 17.45 3.94 -11.77
CA GLN A 460 15.99 4.06 -11.67
C GLN A 460 15.41 4.47 -13.02
N GLY A 461 14.11 4.28 -13.19
CA GLY A 461 13.37 4.72 -14.36
C GLY A 461 11.91 4.98 -14.03
N ALA A 462 11.14 5.33 -15.05
CA ALA A 462 9.70 5.51 -14.96
C ALA A 462 9.04 5.14 -16.30
N LEU A 463 7.76 4.82 -16.25
CA LEU A 463 6.95 4.48 -17.42
C LEU A 463 5.53 5.04 -17.23
N VAL A 464 4.97 5.60 -18.30
CA VAL A 464 3.57 6.03 -18.37
C VAL A 464 2.98 5.47 -19.65
N ALA A 465 1.80 4.86 -19.55
CA ALA A 465 0.97 4.48 -20.69
C ALA A 465 -0.38 5.18 -20.56
N MET A 466 -0.82 5.85 -21.63
CA MET A 466 -2.05 6.63 -21.65
C MET A 466 -2.75 6.56 -23.00
N ASP A 467 -4.06 6.78 -23.00
CA ASP A 467 -4.86 6.98 -24.21
C ASP A 467 -4.58 8.38 -24.78
N PRO A 468 -4.05 8.48 -26.00
CA PRO A 468 -3.72 9.77 -26.60
C PRO A 468 -4.95 10.62 -26.95
N HIS A 469 -6.14 10.03 -27.06
CA HIS A 469 -7.36 10.76 -27.44
C HIS A 469 -8.13 11.29 -26.24
N THR A 470 -8.06 10.60 -25.09
CA THR A 470 -8.85 10.94 -23.90
C THR A 470 -8.01 11.45 -22.74
N GLY A 471 -6.69 11.21 -22.75
CA GLY A 471 -5.81 11.53 -21.63
C GLY A 471 -5.88 10.52 -20.47
N ARG A 472 -6.70 9.46 -20.58
CA ARG A 472 -6.79 8.41 -19.56
C ARG A 472 -5.45 7.73 -19.36
N VAL A 473 -4.94 7.74 -18.14
CA VAL A 473 -3.69 7.05 -17.79
C VAL A 473 -4.01 5.59 -17.45
N TYR A 474 -3.55 4.66 -18.27
CA TYR A 474 -3.80 3.23 -18.04
C TYR A 474 -2.76 2.59 -17.14
N ALA A 475 -1.52 3.06 -17.19
CA ALA A 475 -0.45 2.57 -16.34
C ALA A 475 0.56 3.67 -15.98
N MET A 476 1.06 3.63 -14.75
CA MET A 476 2.11 4.52 -14.25
C MET A 476 3.04 3.77 -13.30
N ALA A 477 4.32 3.68 -13.67
CA ALA A 477 5.39 3.18 -12.83
C ALA A 477 6.37 4.32 -12.51
N GLY A 478 6.46 4.69 -11.23
CA GLY A 478 7.31 5.80 -10.76
C GLY A 478 8.74 5.41 -10.37
N GLY A 479 9.09 4.13 -10.45
CA GLY A 479 10.38 3.62 -9.99
C GLY A 479 10.46 2.09 -10.01
N TYR A 480 11.64 1.58 -9.68
CA TYR A 480 11.87 0.13 -9.61
C TYR A 480 11.02 -0.55 -8.52
N SER A 481 10.83 0.12 -7.39
CA SER A 481 10.06 -0.39 -6.25
C SER A 481 9.56 0.75 -5.37
N PHE A 482 8.25 0.78 -5.14
CA PHE A 482 7.59 1.75 -4.28
C PHE A 482 8.06 1.65 -2.83
N GLU A 483 8.20 0.42 -2.31
CA GLU A 483 8.67 0.14 -0.95
C GLU A 483 10.05 0.73 -0.65
N ARG A 484 10.94 0.78 -1.66
CA ARG A 484 12.27 1.38 -1.51
C ARG A 484 12.26 2.89 -1.67
N SER A 485 11.41 3.40 -2.57
CA SER A 485 11.41 4.82 -2.95
C SER A 485 10.02 5.23 -3.44
N GLN A 486 9.26 5.90 -2.57
CA GLN A 486 7.94 6.44 -2.91
C GLN A 486 8.01 7.69 -3.82
N PHE A 487 9.21 8.19 -4.14
CA PHE A 487 9.39 9.30 -5.08
C PHE A 487 8.98 8.89 -6.49
N ASN A 488 7.90 9.49 -7.00
CA ASN A 488 7.32 9.12 -8.27
C ASN A 488 8.02 9.84 -9.44
N ARG A 489 8.94 9.14 -10.10
CA ARG A 489 9.74 9.71 -11.19
C ARG A 489 8.94 9.96 -12.46
N ALA A 490 7.76 9.37 -12.62
CA ALA A 490 6.93 9.62 -13.80
C ALA A 490 6.45 11.07 -13.87
N ILE A 491 6.19 11.68 -12.71
CA ILE A 491 5.57 13.01 -12.60
C ILE A 491 6.40 14.03 -11.80
N GLN A 492 7.35 13.59 -10.96
CA GLN A 492 8.14 14.47 -10.09
C GLN A 492 9.60 14.63 -10.56
N ALA A 493 10.15 13.63 -11.25
CA ALA A 493 11.55 13.69 -11.66
C ALA A 493 11.72 14.56 -12.91
N LYS A 494 12.22 15.77 -12.70
CA LYS A 494 12.65 16.68 -13.75
C LYS A 494 13.98 16.20 -14.35
N ARG A 495 13.99 15.89 -15.65
CA ARG A 495 15.16 15.42 -16.42
C ARG A 495 15.14 15.98 -17.83
N GLN A 496 16.33 16.14 -18.40
CA GLN A 496 16.52 16.48 -19.81
C GLN A 496 15.97 15.35 -20.70
N PRO A 497 14.97 15.61 -21.57
CA PRO A 497 14.43 14.63 -22.52
C PRO A 497 15.41 14.35 -23.67
N GLY A 498 16.43 15.21 -23.85
CA GLY A 498 17.41 15.08 -24.91
C GLY A 498 16.76 15.05 -26.29
N SER A 499 17.22 14.12 -27.14
CA SER A 499 16.73 14.02 -28.53
C SER A 499 15.24 13.72 -28.66
N SER A 500 14.56 13.25 -27.61
CA SER A 500 13.10 13.05 -27.63
C SER A 500 12.32 14.37 -27.71
N PHE A 501 12.96 15.53 -27.50
CA PHE A 501 12.35 16.84 -27.73
C PHE A 501 12.40 17.29 -29.20
N LYS A 502 13.28 16.70 -30.02
CA LYS A 502 13.47 17.15 -31.41
C LYS A 502 12.19 17.18 -32.22
N PRO A 503 11.26 16.19 -32.17
CA PRO A 503 10.02 16.24 -32.95
C PRO A 503 9.26 17.57 -32.80
N PHE A 504 9.31 18.19 -31.61
CA PHE A 504 8.67 19.48 -31.34
C PHE A 504 9.42 20.67 -31.97
N VAL A 505 10.74 20.58 -32.16
CA VAL A 505 11.51 21.55 -32.95
C VAL A 505 11.08 21.51 -34.43
N TYR A 506 10.91 20.31 -34.98
CA TYR A 506 10.45 20.16 -36.37
C TYR A 506 8.98 20.55 -36.51
N ALA A 507 8.12 20.24 -35.53
CA ALA A 507 6.75 20.72 -35.49
C ALA A 507 6.69 22.24 -35.45
N ALA A 508 7.53 22.89 -34.63
CA ALA A 508 7.63 24.35 -34.57
C ALA A 508 7.94 24.95 -35.95
N ALA A 509 8.84 24.33 -36.72
CA ALA A 509 9.17 24.76 -38.08
C ALA A 509 7.99 24.58 -39.05
N MET A 510 7.34 23.40 -39.04
CA MET A 510 6.26 23.07 -39.97
C MET A 510 4.98 23.90 -39.70
N GLU A 511 4.80 24.43 -38.50
CA GLU A 511 3.71 25.34 -38.14
C GLU A 511 3.97 26.80 -38.57
N GLN A 512 5.19 27.14 -38.99
CA GLN A 512 5.48 28.50 -39.45
C GLN A 512 5.03 28.70 -40.91
N VAL A 513 4.32 29.80 -41.13
CA VAL A 513 4.05 30.35 -42.46
C VAL A 513 5.19 31.30 -42.81
N ASP A 514 5.76 31.15 -44.00
CA ASP A 514 6.76 32.07 -44.51
C ASP A 514 6.11 33.42 -44.83
N PRO A 515 6.52 34.51 -44.14
CA PRO A 515 5.91 35.82 -44.33
C PRO A 515 6.09 36.38 -45.74
N ALA A 516 7.09 35.93 -46.49
CA ALA A 516 7.34 36.39 -47.86
C ALA A 516 6.41 35.73 -48.88
N THR A 517 6.08 34.45 -48.68
CA THR A 517 5.30 33.66 -49.64
C THR A 517 3.87 33.39 -49.18
N ASN A 518 3.56 33.62 -47.90
CA ASN A 518 2.32 33.24 -47.24
C ASN A 518 2.00 31.73 -47.39
N THR A 519 3.04 30.89 -47.44
CA THR A 519 2.92 29.43 -47.55
C THR A 519 3.76 28.72 -46.48
N TYR A 520 3.45 27.44 -46.22
CA TYR A 520 4.27 26.60 -45.35
C TYR A 520 5.57 26.21 -46.07
N LYS A 521 6.66 26.91 -45.72
CA LYS A 521 8.00 26.68 -46.29
C LYS A 521 8.63 25.38 -45.82
N TRP A 522 8.56 25.10 -44.52
CA TRP A 522 9.20 23.94 -43.92
C TRP A 522 8.30 22.71 -44.05
N THR A 523 8.58 21.88 -45.05
CA THR A 523 7.88 20.63 -45.31
C THR A 523 8.80 19.43 -45.02
N PRO A 524 8.29 18.19 -44.91
CA PRO A 524 9.13 17.01 -44.72
C PRO A 524 10.24 16.82 -45.77
N SER A 525 10.06 17.38 -46.97
CA SER A 525 11.04 17.39 -48.07
C SER A 525 12.01 18.58 -48.06
N TYR A 526 11.77 19.59 -47.21
CA TYR A 526 12.68 20.73 -47.07
C TYR A 526 14.06 20.26 -46.61
N ARG A 527 15.11 20.84 -47.20
CA ARG A 527 16.49 20.40 -46.98
C ARG A 527 17.23 21.40 -46.10
N VAL A 528 17.83 20.89 -45.02
CA VAL A 528 18.68 21.66 -44.11
C VAL A 528 20.10 21.11 -44.19
N PRO A 529 21.14 21.97 -44.25
CA PRO A 529 22.53 21.51 -44.20
C PRO A 529 22.89 20.86 -42.85
N ASP A 530 23.15 19.56 -42.87
CA ASP A 530 23.82 18.82 -41.79
C ASP A 530 25.34 18.93 -41.97
N ILE A 531 25.86 20.11 -41.66
CA ILE A 531 27.28 20.49 -41.69
C ILE A 531 27.65 21.12 -40.34
N PRO A 532 28.95 21.24 -39.98
CA PRO A 532 29.35 21.84 -38.71
C PRO A 532 28.61 23.14 -38.40
N TYR A 533 28.02 23.21 -37.20
CA TYR A 533 27.36 24.40 -36.68
C TYR A 533 28.26 25.03 -35.61
N VAL A 534 28.49 26.33 -35.72
CA VAL A 534 29.28 27.10 -34.76
C VAL A 534 28.53 28.39 -34.47
N SER A 535 28.24 28.62 -33.19
CA SER A 535 27.70 29.89 -32.70
C SER A 535 28.61 30.41 -31.60
N CYS A 536 29.03 31.67 -31.70
CA CYS A 536 29.95 32.30 -30.76
C CYS A 536 29.30 33.57 -30.20
N ASP A 537 29.00 33.56 -28.91
CA ASP A 537 28.62 34.77 -28.18
C ASP A 537 29.91 35.50 -27.77
N PRO A 538 30.12 36.77 -28.18
CA PRO A 538 31.31 37.54 -27.79
C PRO A 538 31.50 37.68 -26.28
N ASN A 539 30.43 37.52 -25.49
CA ASN A 539 30.45 37.58 -24.03
C ASN A 539 30.72 36.22 -23.37
N GLN A 540 30.88 35.14 -24.15
CA GLN A 540 31.16 33.80 -23.64
C GLN A 540 32.54 33.31 -24.11
N ALA A 541 33.28 32.69 -23.19
CA ALA A 541 34.63 32.18 -23.48
C ALA A 541 34.65 30.96 -24.43
N LYS A 542 33.50 30.31 -24.66
CA LYS A 542 33.39 29.11 -25.52
C LYS A 542 32.25 29.28 -26.51
N CYS A 543 32.55 29.03 -27.78
CA CYS A 543 31.52 28.89 -28.81
C CYS A 543 30.75 27.57 -28.63
N TYR A 544 29.45 27.60 -28.92
CA TYR A 544 28.61 26.43 -29.01
C TYR A 544 28.87 25.69 -30.34
N LYS A 545 29.21 24.40 -30.24
CA LYS A 545 29.58 23.54 -31.37
C LYS A 545 28.95 22.15 -31.20
N PRO A 546 27.65 21.97 -31.49
CA PRO A 546 26.99 20.68 -31.35
C PRO A 546 27.52 19.69 -32.40
N THR A 547 27.84 18.47 -31.97
CA THR A 547 28.25 17.37 -32.85
C THR A 547 27.15 16.33 -32.99
N ASN A 548 27.09 15.66 -34.14
CA ASN A 548 26.24 14.48 -34.30
C ASN A 548 26.79 13.31 -33.48
N TYR A 549 25.92 12.39 -33.02
CA TYR A 549 26.36 11.19 -32.31
C TYR A 549 27.34 10.34 -33.14
N SER A 550 27.17 10.30 -34.47
CA SER A 550 28.07 9.61 -35.39
C SER A 550 29.35 10.38 -35.71
N GLU A 551 29.52 11.61 -35.21
CA GLU A 551 30.59 12.57 -35.53
C GLU A 551 30.76 12.91 -37.03
N GLN A 552 29.89 12.37 -37.89
CA GLN A 552 29.81 12.61 -39.32
C GLN A 552 28.75 13.64 -39.69
N PHE A 553 28.98 14.33 -40.81
CA PHE A 553 28.10 15.32 -41.42
C PHE A 553 27.67 14.85 -42.80
N TYR A 554 26.36 14.88 -43.09
CA TYR A 554 25.78 14.28 -44.30
C TYR A 554 25.37 15.32 -45.36
N GLY A 555 25.67 16.60 -45.14
CA GLY A 555 25.35 17.67 -46.08
C GLY A 555 23.85 17.96 -46.13
N LEU A 556 23.34 18.35 -47.30
CA LEU A 556 21.92 18.71 -47.47
C LEU A 556 21.00 17.51 -47.21
N THR A 557 20.26 17.55 -46.10
CA THR A 557 19.43 16.44 -45.62
C THR A 557 17.98 16.91 -45.44
N THR A 558 17.00 16.06 -45.76
CA THR A 558 15.58 16.41 -45.61
C THR A 558 15.16 16.45 -44.13
N LEU A 559 14.15 17.27 -43.78
CA LEU A 559 13.60 17.30 -42.42
C LEU A 559 13.16 15.92 -41.94
N ARG A 560 12.54 15.11 -42.81
CA ARG A 560 12.15 13.73 -42.54
C ARG A 560 13.35 12.90 -42.03
N VAL A 561 14.46 12.91 -42.75
CA VAL A 561 15.67 12.16 -42.37
C VAL A 561 16.32 12.75 -41.11
N GLY A 562 16.22 14.06 -40.91
CA GLY A 562 16.71 14.73 -39.71
C GLY A 562 16.07 14.23 -38.42
N VAL A 563 14.74 14.09 -38.42
CA VAL A 563 14.00 13.48 -37.31
C VAL A 563 14.32 11.99 -37.20
N GLU A 564 14.23 11.24 -38.30
CA GLU A 564 14.40 9.78 -38.33
C GLU A 564 15.77 9.35 -37.80
N LYS A 565 16.84 10.06 -38.19
CA LYS A 565 18.22 9.77 -37.77
C LYS A 565 18.68 10.60 -36.58
N SER A 566 17.79 11.39 -35.98
CA SER A 566 18.06 12.26 -34.84
C SER A 566 19.36 13.08 -35.01
N ARG A 567 19.50 13.82 -36.12
CA ARG A 567 20.71 14.62 -36.40
C ARG A 567 20.74 15.87 -35.52
N ASN A 568 21.88 16.15 -34.87
CA ASN A 568 22.00 17.27 -33.92
C ASN A 568 22.22 18.59 -34.65
N ALA A 569 23.24 18.65 -35.51
CA ALA A 569 23.67 19.90 -36.15
C ALA A 569 22.58 20.52 -37.03
N MET A 570 21.90 19.73 -37.88
CA MET A 570 20.78 20.24 -38.67
C MET A 570 19.57 20.65 -37.82
N THR A 571 19.35 20.02 -36.65
CA THR A 571 18.22 20.39 -35.78
C THR A 571 18.45 21.77 -35.15
N VAL A 572 19.67 22.03 -34.67
CA VAL A 572 20.04 23.36 -34.16
C VAL A 572 20.01 24.39 -35.29
N ARG A 573 20.48 24.05 -36.49
CA ARG A 573 20.43 24.93 -37.65
C ARG A 573 19.00 25.29 -38.02
N LEU A 574 18.09 24.32 -38.04
CA LEU A 574 16.66 24.55 -38.27
C LEU A 574 16.08 25.48 -37.20
N ALA A 575 16.34 25.21 -35.93
CA ALA A 575 15.90 26.05 -34.81
C ALA A 575 16.42 27.50 -34.94
N SER A 576 17.67 27.66 -35.37
CA SER A 576 18.26 28.98 -35.65
C SER A 576 17.62 29.68 -36.85
N GLU A 577 17.17 28.95 -37.87
CA GLU A 577 16.50 29.51 -39.04
C GLU A 577 15.08 30.01 -38.70
N ILE A 578 14.34 29.26 -37.88
CA ILE A 578 12.95 29.60 -37.51
C ILE A 578 12.84 30.53 -36.29
N GLY A 579 13.91 30.64 -35.49
CA GLY A 579 13.93 31.36 -34.22
C GLY A 579 13.75 30.44 -33.00
N PHE A 580 14.64 30.59 -32.01
CA PHE A 580 14.59 29.80 -30.78
C PHE A 580 13.38 30.12 -29.90
N ASP A 581 12.82 31.33 -30.00
CA ASP A 581 11.57 31.73 -29.34
C ASP A 581 10.39 30.89 -29.83
N LYS A 582 10.35 30.53 -31.12
CA LYS A 582 9.30 29.67 -31.69
C LYS A 582 9.42 28.23 -31.19
N VAL A 583 10.65 27.73 -31.04
CA VAL A 583 10.91 26.41 -30.44
C VAL A 583 10.46 26.39 -28.98
N SER A 584 10.81 27.42 -28.22
CA SER A 584 10.35 27.58 -26.84
C SER A 584 8.83 27.66 -26.73
N ALA A 585 8.20 28.49 -27.55
CA ALA A 585 6.75 28.63 -27.59
C ALA A 585 6.05 27.31 -27.95
N MET A 586 6.63 26.50 -28.84
CA MET A 586 6.11 25.16 -29.13
C MET A 586 6.22 24.23 -27.92
N GLY A 587 7.37 24.21 -27.23
CA GLY A 587 7.53 23.42 -26.01
C GLY A 587 6.57 23.83 -24.88
N GLU A 588 6.27 25.12 -24.77
CA GLU A 588 5.28 25.67 -23.84
C GLU A 588 3.84 25.30 -24.27
N LYS A 589 3.50 25.45 -25.55
CA LYS A 589 2.19 25.13 -26.13
C LYS A 589 1.81 23.67 -25.95
N MET A 590 2.75 22.75 -26.17
CA MET A 590 2.54 21.29 -26.03
C MET A 590 2.64 20.82 -24.56
N GLY A 591 2.69 21.74 -23.59
CA GLY A 591 2.73 21.43 -22.17
C GLY A 591 4.03 20.76 -21.69
N ILE A 592 5.11 20.73 -22.47
CA ILE A 592 6.39 20.12 -22.09
C ILE A 592 7.10 20.95 -21.03
N TYR A 593 6.98 22.28 -21.11
CA TYR A 593 7.58 23.22 -20.17
C TYR A 593 6.57 24.31 -19.78
N ASP A 594 6.68 24.82 -18.55
CA ASP A 594 5.89 26.00 -18.14
C ASP A 594 6.51 27.28 -18.72
N LYS A 595 7.85 27.30 -18.76
CA LYS A 595 8.65 28.32 -19.43
C LYS A 595 9.93 27.70 -19.97
N LEU A 596 10.23 27.91 -21.25
CA LEU A 596 11.47 27.45 -21.87
C LEU A 596 12.28 28.66 -22.35
N PRO A 597 13.44 28.96 -21.74
CA PRO A 597 14.32 30.00 -22.26
C PRO A 597 14.77 29.70 -23.70
N PRO A 598 14.80 30.68 -24.63
CA PRO A 598 15.10 30.44 -26.05
C PRO A 598 16.60 30.31 -26.32
N TYR A 599 17.25 29.33 -25.67
CA TYR A 599 18.66 29.03 -25.87
C TYR A 599 18.87 27.96 -26.95
N GLU A 600 20.01 28.01 -27.64
CA GLU A 600 20.33 27.09 -28.74
C GLU A 600 20.32 25.61 -28.29
N SER A 601 20.76 25.35 -27.06
CA SER A 601 20.78 24.01 -26.47
C SER A 601 19.38 23.43 -26.25
N MET A 602 18.34 24.26 -26.15
CA MET A 602 16.97 23.77 -25.96
C MET A 602 16.46 23.00 -27.18
N ALA A 603 16.97 23.30 -28.38
CA ALA A 603 16.68 22.53 -29.59
C ALA A 603 17.14 21.05 -29.49
N LEU A 604 18.05 20.73 -28.57
CA LEU A 604 18.52 19.37 -28.31
C LEU A 604 17.95 18.77 -27.02
N GLY A 605 16.96 19.43 -26.40
CA GLY A 605 16.28 18.95 -25.20
C GLY A 605 17.08 19.13 -23.91
N ALA A 606 17.77 20.26 -23.77
CA ALA A 606 18.50 20.62 -22.54
C ALA A 606 17.61 21.15 -21.40
N GLY A 607 16.32 21.39 -21.65
CA GLY A 607 15.35 21.79 -20.64
C GLY A 607 14.85 20.60 -19.83
N ASP A 608 14.56 20.80 -18.55
CA ASP A 608 14.09 19.72 -17.69
C ASP A 608 12.56 19.58 -17.72
N THR A 609 12.08 18.35 -17.90
CA THR A 609 10.65 17.99 -17.89
C THR A 609 10.42 16.62 -17.26
N THR A 610 9.18 16.11 -17.26
CA THR A 610 8.80 14.83 -16.66
C THR A 610 8.31 13.86 -17.73
N VAL A 611 8.34 12.55 -17.42
CA VAL A 611 7.86 11.50 -18.34
C VAL A 611 6.39 11.72 -18.70
N MET A 612 5.55 12.10 -17.73
CA MET A 612 4.14 12.41 -17.98
C MET A 612 3.96 13.57 -18.96
N ARG A 613 4.70 14.67 -18.80
CA ARG A 613 4.61 15.82 -19.72
C ARG A 613 5.05 15.45 -21.14
N MET A 614 6.09 14.65 -21.27
CA MET A 614 6.49 14.11 -22.58
C MET A 614 5.42 13.18 -23.16
N ALA A 615 4.83 12.29 -22.36
CA ALA A 615 3.77 11.38 -22.82
C ALA A 615 2.54 12.17 -23.35
N VAL A 616 2.11 13.20 -22.61
CA VAL A 616 1.04 14.12 -23.05
C VAL A 616 1.41 14.80 -24.36
N ALA A 617 2.61 15.39 -24.47
CA ALA A 617 3.02 16.07 -25.70
C ALA A 617 3.09 15.15 -26.92
N TYR A 618 3.50 13.89 -26.74
CA TYR A 618 3.46 12.89 -27.81
C TYR A 618 2.03 12.42 -28.12
N ALA A 619 1.14 12.35 -27.13
CA ALA A 619 -0.29 12.08 -27.36
C ALA A 619 -0.94 13.14 -28.26
N GLU A 620 -0.58 14.41 -28.10
CA GLU A 620 -1.04 15.49 -28.98
C GLU A 620 -0.61 15.28 -30.43
N LEU A 621 0.60 14.75 -30.68
CA LEU A 621 1.02 14.42 -32.05
C LEU A 621 0.17 13.29 -32.65
N VAL A 622 -0.21 12.30 -31.85
CA VAL A 622 -1.01 11.14 -32.30
C VAL A 622 -2.46 11.53 -32.57
N ASN A 623 -3.05 12.40 -31.75
CA ASN A 623 -4.47 12.74 -31.81
C ASN A 623 -4.81 13.90 -32.75
N GLY A 624 -3.84 14.39 -33.52
CA GLY A 624 -4.01 15.47 -34.50
C GLY A 624 -3.85 16.89 -33.93
N GLY A 625 -3.09 17.05 -32.85
CA GLY A 625 -2.73 18.35 -32.25
C GLY A 625 -3.70 18.86 -31.20
N LYS A 626 -4.51 17.98 -30.60
CA LYS A 626 -5.47 18.33 -29.55
C LYS A 626 -4.86 18.10 -28.18
N GLN A 627 -4.80 19.15 -27.37
CA GLN A 627 -4.32 19.03 -26.00
C GLN A 627 -5.19 18.06 -25.19
N VAL A 628 -4.54 17.15 -24.47
CA VAL A 628 -5.18 16.24 -23.51
C VAL A 628 -4.64 16.47 -22.11
N SER A 629 -5.50 16.33 -21.11
CA SER A 629 -5.10 16.36 -19.71
C SER A 629 -5.05 14.93 -19.17
N PRO A 630 -4.02 14.53 -18.42
CA PRO A 630 -4.00 13.24 -17.75
C PRO A 630 -5.23 13.05 -16.85
N VAL A 631 -5.90 11.90 -16.98
CA VAL A 631 -7.06 11.53 -16.16
C VAL A 631 -6.79 10.19 -15.47
N MET A 632 -6.80 10.18 -14.14
CA MET A 632 -6.50 8.99 -13.32
C MET A 632 -7.75 8.26 -12.79
N PHE A 633 -8.94 8.87 -12.90
CA PHE A 633 -10.20 8.28 -12.45
C PHE A 633 -11.38 8.63 -13.34
N ASP A 634 -12.34 7.70 -13.40
CA ASP A 634 -13.60 7.84 -14.13
C ASP A 634 -14.71 8.40 -13.27
N ARG A 635 -14.74 7.97 -12.00
CA ARG A 635 -15.85 8.25 -11.09
C ARG A 635 -15.42 8.14 -9.63
N ILE A 636 -16.00 8.99 -8.79
CA ILE A 636 -15.96 8.93 -7.33
C ILE A 636 -17.43 8.99 -6.89
N GLN A 637 -17.86 8.09 -6.01
CA GLN A 637 -19.22 8.02 -5.45
C GLN A 637 -19.18 7.94 -3.94
#